data_AF-A0A8T4FS02-F1
#
_entry.id   AF-A0A8T4FS02-F1
#
_cell.length_a   1.000
_cell.length_b   1.000
_cell.length_c   1.000
_cell.angle_alpha   90.00
_cell.angle_beta   90.00
_cell.angle_gamma   90.00
#
_symmetry.space_group_name_H-M   'P 1'
#
loop_
_entity.id
_entity.type
_entity.pdbx_description
1 polymer ?
#
loop_
_entity_poly.entity_id
_entity_poly.type
_entity_poly.pdbx_seq_one_letter_code
_entity_poly.pdbx_strand_id
1 'polypeptide(L)'
;MNGLKGALCTSVLLATLVVAASFAMLSSEADDVGKQVLIDMGDGDTYWSPASSGSVASALSEAARKAGLELKTDGGSISVDGISEITVGEQTVGWRLYAWEDAWKDVTGSVSMDSPLSSSMALGLYPAGTVPTETPVHKESWSQIRGNSSMDRMMVADLDSDEEMKTVYAWSRGSNDYVTGTVLVARGNAYAFFNGGYMNTQSTPALYCADRFTGETKWIAEVPAGVGYETMTGCIVGDYYYLPTSYGYIYKIPLEGPGEDSLYVQLSSRLLTDSKKAPAVTYVGYKNPGDESYSPAAVESMDTIAFDVPVEVGRSYDIVISDGERTYNGRMDVNAAGALGVKIIGSTAEDKKLIADFSTRVTHSYSDVSKTFVSKTKSPTLEGRNIYNTGPASLTSYGGAIFFGTSAGYAYAMDLDLNILWKSDLSGQNYYDAVMVDDGRVFVGTYSGKLFSLDASTGEIVSYVEAASFPSTVYGDGGRVCTPVKIDDILFFSTSDGLGMNSTQGGFCAYAFKNDAFVKVYSETSYGQGSTFMTPVASDKFKGVYFATDYGLMRLSTDMKLEVLNEAISGIRASPFLVNGTDLLMQDYAYAKNGVGGNMYRVGLDGKILAQFQRPAEVDQWTMSPMIAVGDRIYSGTDNGFFIVEGKMPSVGQEEKDAGINPLWIAIGVLAAAIAALLAVSYLLARRKNMSVGKYLGSKFSAVSGFRNDSMSKTKANKRRLAFVLVTGILAMLAMFICCLAYGPSMNMSPWEALSNLFSAVEKGGNGLTLPELVVYESRLPRAIAAIGVGVGLAIAGCVYQAVIRNPMVDPYIMGVSSGAGPFAVAGIASGFTFFGILENSDYMVPVLAIVGGLIAFGLTMLLASKAGNTAT
;
A
#
# COMPACT_ATOMS: atom_id res chain seq x y z
N MET A 1 -14.19 13.36 60.65
CA MET A 1 -14.27 14.31 59.51
C MET A 1 -12.99 15.15 59.28
N ASN A 2 -12.00 15.17 60.19
CA ASN A 2 -10.78 15.98 59.99
C ASN A 2 -9.60 15.24 59.31
N GLY A 3 -9.62 13.91 59.20
CA GLY A 3 -8.56 13.14 58.51
C GLY A 3 -8.68 13.11 56.98
N LEU A 4 -9.91 13.09 56.45
CA LEU A 4 -10.15 13.05 54.99
C LEU A 4 -9.81 14.36 54.27
N LYS A 5 -9.98 15.51 54.94
CA LYS A 5 -9.65 16.82 54.37
C LYS A 5 -8.14 17.06 54.26
N GLY A 6 -7.36 16.48 55.19
CA GLY A 6 -5.89 16.52 55.13
C GLY A 6 -5.36 15.75 53.93
N ALA A 7 -5.78 14.50 53.76
CA ALA A 7 -5.33 13.62 52.68
C ALA A 7 -5.72 14.14 51.28
N LEU A 8 -6.91 14.73 51.12
CA LEU A 8 -7.35 15.31 49.85
C LEU A 8 -6.55 16.58 49.49
N CYS A 9 -6.24 17.44 50.46
CA CYS A 9 -5.38 18.61 50.21
C CYS A 9 -3.94 18.21 49.85
N THR A 10 -3.38 17.17 50.48
CA THR A 10 -2.01 16.73 50.17
C THR A 10 -1.89 16.09 48.80
N SER A 11 -2.92 15.33 48.37
CA SER A 11 -2.95 14.70 47.04
C SER A 11 -3.22 15.71 45.91
N VAL A 12 -4.06 16.73 46.14
CA VAL A 12 -4.25 17.82 45.17
C VAL A 12 -3.01 18.70 45.06
N LEU A 13 -2.30 19.00 46.17
CA LEU A 13 -1.02 19.71 46.13
C LEU A 13 0.10 18.90 45.45
N LEU A 14 0.17 17.58 45.67
CA LEU A 14 1.11 16.71 44.96
C LEU A 14 0.80 16.66 43.46
N ALA A 15 -0.47 16.56 43.07
CA ALA A 15 -0.87 16.57 41.67
C ALA A 15 -0.57 17.91 40.99
N THR A 16 -0.75 19.05 41.68
CA THR A 16 -0.39 20.36 41.12
C THR A 16 1.12 20.60 41.07
N LEU A 17 1.89 20.08 42.04
CA LEU A 17 3.35 20.14 42.01
C LEU A 17 3.95 19.22 40.95
N VAL A 18 3.35 18.05 40.69
CA VAL A 18 3.78 17.15 39.62
C VAL A 18 3.44 17.75 38.25
N VAL A 19 2.25 18.32 38.06
CA VAL A 19 1.88 19.01 36.81
C VAL A 19 2.72 20.27 36.58
N ALA A 20 3.02 21.05 37.63
CA ALA A 20 3.91 22.21 37.53
C ALA A 20 5.38 21.83 37.33
N ALA A 21 5.84 20.72 37.91
CA ALA A 21 7.18 20.18 37.68
C ALA A 21 7.32 19.56 36.28
N SER A 22 6.25 18.97 35.74
CA SER A 22 6.20 18.50 34.35
C SER A 22 6.19 19.68 33.37
N PHE A 23 5.45 20.76 33.64
CA PHE A 23 5.51 21.99 32.84
C PHE A 23 6.85 22.72 32.96
N ALA A 24 7.46 22.73 34.15
CA ALA A 24 8.78 23.31 34.37
C ALA A 24 9.93 22.47 33.78
N MET A 25 9.78 21.13 33.73
CA MET A 25 10.73 20.24 33.05
C MET A 25 10.59 20.33 31.53
N LEU A 26 9.37 20.41 30.98
CA LEU A 26 9.15 20.69 29.56
C LEU A 26 9.64 22.09 29.14
N SER A 27 9.64 23.08 30.05
CA SER A 27 10.24 24.39 29.75
C SER A 27 11.75 24.46 29.98
N SER A 28 12.36 23.47 30.67
CA SER A 28 13.80 23.48 30.99
C SER A 28 14.68 22.69 30.03
N GLU A 29 14.10 21.94 29.07
CA GLU A 29 14.88 21.30 27.99
C GLU A 29 15.18 22.23 26.80
N ALA A 30 14.65 23.46 26.82
CA ALA A 30 14.85 24.43 25.74
C ALA A 30 16.11 25.29 25.88
N ASP A 31 16.82 25.23 27.02
CA ASP A 31 17.94 26.14 27.29
C ASP A 31 19.30 25.43 27.34
N ASP A 32 20.13 25.78 26.35
CA ASP A 32 21.54 25.44 26.10
C ASP A 32 21.83 24.14 25.31
N VAL A 33 21.16 23.98 24.16
CA VAL A 33 21.73 23.17 23.06
C VAL A 33 22.99 23.90 22.58
N GLY A 34 24.15 23.51 23.10
CA GLY A 34 25.44 24.07 22.69
C GLY A 34 25.58 24.13 21.16
N LYS A 35 26.34 25.11 20.67
CA LYS A 35 26.42 25.49 19.24
C LYS A 35 26.55 24.27 18.32
N GLN A 36 25.77 24.29 17.25
CA GLN A 36 25.68 23.22 16.26
C GLN A 36 26.06 23.75 14.88
N VAL A 37 26.51 22.85 14.02
CA VAL A 37 26.66 23.09 12.59
C VAL A 37 25.81 22.09 11.83
N LEU A 38 25.01 22.60 10.88
CA LEU A 38 24.29 21.83 9.88
C LEU A 38 24.97 21.98 8.52
N ILE A 39 25.15 20.87 7.80
CA ILE A 39 25.41 20.86 6.37
C ILE A 39 24.16 20.27 5.71
N ASP A 40 23.54 21.05 4.84
CA ASP A 40 22.31 20.69 4.15
C ASP A 40 22.56 20.73 2.63
N MET A 41 22.49 19.56 2.00
CA MET A 41 22.81 19.39 0.58
C MET A 41 21.69 19.94 -0.33
N GLY A 42 20.58 20.43 0.23
CA GLY A 42 19.47 21.02 -0.53
C GLY A 42 18.63 19.98 -1.29
N ASP A 43 18.81 18.71 -0.96
CA ASP A 43 18.19 17.56 -1.62
C ASP A 43 17.61 16.56 -0.59
N GLY A 44 17.36 17.04 0.63
CA GLY A 44 16.89 16.23 1.76
C GLY A 44 17.99 15.51 2.55
N ASP A 45 19.23 15.47 2.08
CA ASP A 45 20.35 14.92 2.85
C ASP A 45 20.99 15.97 3.76
N THR A 46 21.05 15.67 5.06
CA THR A 46 21.44 16.62 6.11
C THR A 46 22.39 15.99 7.13
N TYR A 47 23.36 16.79 7.58
CA TYR A 47 24.39 16.36 8.51
C TYR A 47 24.56 17.35 9.65
N TRP A 48 24.28 16.91 10.87
CA TRP A 48 24.51 17.69 12.09
C TRP A 48 25.81 17.30 12.78
N SER A 49 26.57 18.31 13.21
CA SER A 49 27.70 18.13 14.12
C SER A 49 27.64 19.14 15.26
N PRO A 50 27.94 18.73 16.51
CA PRO A 50 28.29 19.68 17.57
C PRO A 50 29.49 20.52 17.14
N ALA A 51 29.46 21.80 17.45
CA ALA A 51 30.53 22.75 17.16
C ALA A 51 31.11 23.32 18.45
N SER A 52 32.43 23.20 18.60
CA SER A 52 33.18 23.81 19.69
C SER A 52 33.49 25.28 19.39
N SER A 53 34.17 25.95 20.31
CA SER A 53 34.82 27.24 20.04
C SER A 53 35.78 27.14 18.84
N GLY A 54 35.93 28.23 18.09
CA GLY A 54 36.71 28.28 16.86
C GLY A 54 36.19 29.35 15.91
N SER A 55 36.77 29.45 14.71
CA SER A 55 36.22 30.26 13.62
C SER A 55 35.07 29.52 12.92
N VAL A 56 34.21 30.25 12.21
CA VAL A 56 33.14 29.67 11.37
C VAL A 56 33.72 28.63 10.39
N ALA A 57 34.83 28.95 9.72
CA ALA A 57 35.51 28.04 8.79
C ALA A 57 35.91 26.72 9.46
N SER A 58 36.52 26.79 10.65
CA SER A 58 36.98 25.59 11.36
C SER A 58 35.82 24.70 11.79
N ALA A 59 34.69 25.30 12.19
CA ALA A 59 33.49 24.56 12.59
C ALA A 59 32.82 23.87 11.40
N LEU A 60 32.68 24.56 10.26
CA LEU A 60 32.16 23.99 9.02
C LEU A 60 33.06 22.87 8.50
N SER A 61 34.37 23.07 8.51
CA SER A 61 35.35 22.06 8.04
C SER A 61 35.30 20.80 8.89
N GLU A 62 35.18 20.95 10.21
CA GLU A 62 35.07 19.81 11.12
C GLU A 62 33.74 19.07 10.97
N ALA A 63 32.64 19.79 10.75
CA ALA A 63 31.34 19.19 10.47
C ALA A 63 31.36 18.38 9.17
N ALA A 64 31.90 18.94 8.09
CA ALA A 64 32.06 18.26 6.80
C ALA A 64 32.90 16.99 6.94
N ARG A 65 34.06 17.11 7.61
CA ARG A 65 34.95 15.98 7.85
C ARG A 65 34.27 14.84 8.63
N LYS A 66 33.43 15.15 9.63
CA LYS A 66 32.67 14.14 10.38
C LYS A 66 31.56 13.50 9.57
N ALA A 67 30.95 14.25 8.65
CA ALA A 67 29.99 13.75 7.68
C ALA A 67 30.64 12.91 6.56
N GLY A 68 31.98 12.90 6.47
CA GLY A 68 32.70 12.23 5.39
C GLY A 68 32.78 13.06 4.10
N LEU A 69 32.43 14.34 4.18
CA LEU A 69 32.39 15.29 3.06
C LEU A 69 33.70 16.11 2.99
N GLU A 70 34.09 16.51 1.80
CA GLU A 70 35.23 17.39 1.51
C GLU A 70 34.77 18.85 1.35
N LEU A 71 35.06 19.71 2.32
CA LEU A 71 34.83 21.16 2.23
C LEU A 71 36.09 21.88 1.72
N LYS A 72 35.94 22.72 0.69
CA LYS A 72 36.97 23.66 0.22
C LYS A 72 36.46 25.09 0.23
N THR A 73 37.33 26.02 0.60
CA THR A 73 37.06 27.46 0.59
C THR A 73 38.18 28.17 -0.17
N ASP A 74 37.93 28.58 -1.42
CA ASP A 74 38.91 29.26 -2.27
C ASP A 74 38.40 30.65 -2.65
N GLY A 75 39.11 31.70 -2.20
CA GLY A 75 38.86 33.08 -2.63
C GLY A 75 37.44 33.62 -2.34
N GLY A 76 36.71 33.03 -1.39
CA GLY A 76 35.31 33.38 -1.06
C GLY A 76 34.26 32.45 -1.67
N SER A 77 34.66 31.50 -2.53
CA SER A 77 33.80 30.41 -3.01
C SER A 77 33.85 29.22 -2.05
N ILE A 78 32.71 28.53 -1.88
CA ILE A 78 32.59 27.33 -1.06
C ILE A 78 32.23 26.17 -1.97
N SER A 79 32.86 25.02 -1.77
CA SER A 79 32.43 23.76 -2.38
C SER A 79 32.42 22.63 -1.37
N VAL A 80 31.41 21.78 -1.40
CA VAL A 80 31.31 20.54 -0.61
C VAL A 80 31.25 19.37 -1.59
N ASP A 81 32.13 18.39 -1.43
CA ASP A 81 32.31 17.25 -2.35
C ASP A 81 32.45 17.68 -3.82
N GLY A 82 33.16 18.79 -4.04
CA GLY A 82 33.38 19.36 -5.37
C GLY A 82 32.19 20.12 -5.96
N ILE A 83 31.03 20.14 -5.30
CA ILE A 83 29.85 20.90 -5.71
C ILE A 83 30.01 22.32 -5.20
N SER A 84 30.15 23.31 -6.08
CA SER A 84 30.11 24.74 -5.73
C SER A 84 28.76 25.39 -6.02
N GLU A 85 28.10 24.93 -7.08
CA GLU A 85 26.80 25.38 -7.54
C GLU A 85 26.08 24.26 -8.28
N ILE A 86 24.76 24.31 -8.29
CA ILE A 86 23.91 23.47 -9.12
C ILE A 86 23.08 24.38 -10.01
N THR A 87 22.98 24.03 -11.29
CA THR A 87 22.13 24.75 -12.25
C THR A 87 21.01 23.85 -12.74
N VAL A 88 19.77 24.34 -12.68
CA VAL A 88 18.57 23.71 -13.21
C VAL A 88 17.81 24.75 -14.03
N GLY A 89 17.70 24.51 -15.34
CA GLY A 89 17.19 25.49 -16.30
C GLY A 89 17.98 26.80 -16.24
N GLU A 90 17.29 27.91 -16.02
CA GLU A 90 17.90 29.24 -15.86
C GLU A 90 18.28 29.55 -14.39
N GLN A 91 17.96 28.66 -13.45
CA GLN A 91 18.25 28.85 -12.03
C GLN A 91 19.60 28.25 -11.67
N THR A 92 20.47 29.05 -11.04
CA THR A 92 21.70 28.56 -10.41
C THR A 92 21.62 28.79 -8.90
N VAL A 93 21.88 27.74 -8.13
CA VAL A 93 21.94 27.77 -6.67
C VAL A 93 23.37 27.49 -6.22
N GLY A 94 23.82 28.22 -5.20
CA GLY A 94 25.14 28.04 -4.60
C GLY A 94 25.02 27.94 -3.08
N TRP A 95 26.14 27.62 -2.43
CA TRP A 95 26.19 27.49 -0.98
C TRP A 95 25.88 28.81 -0.27
N ARG A 96 24.97 28.75 0.71
CA ARG A 96 24.56 29.87 1.55
C ARG A 96 24.88 29.57 3.01
N LEU A 97 25.29 30.60 3.73
CA LEU A 97 25.61 30.52 5.15
C LEU A 97 24.46 31.11 5.96
N TYR A 98 23.98 30.36 6.95
CA TYR A 98 22.91 30.78 7.84
C TYR A 98 23.38 30.79 9.29
N ALA A 99 22.93 31.79 10.05
CA ALA A 99 23.11 31.87 11.49
C ALA A 99 21.77 31.67 12.20
N TRP A 100 21.78 30.95 13.32
CA TRP A 100 20.59 30.73 14.13
C TRP A 100 20.37 31.87 15.14
N GLU A 101 19.23 32.55 15.02
CA GLU A 101 18.74 33.60 15.92
C GLU A 101 17.21 33.43 16.09
N ASP A 102 16.80 32.37 16.79
CA ASP A 102 15.42 31.85 16.91
C ASP A 102 14.79 31.33 15.60
N ALA A 103 15.32 31.79 14.46
CA ALA A 103 15.10 31.27 13.13
C ALA A 103 16.40 31.35 12.32
N TRP A 104 16.47 30.65 11.20
CA TRP A 104 17.60 30.79 10.28
C TRP A 104 17.61 32.19 9.66
N LYS A 105 18.75 32.87 9.77
CA LYS A 105 19.04 34.12 9.07
C LYS A 105 20.13 33.87 8.06
N ASP A 106 19.87 34.19 6.80
CA ASP A 106 20.88 34.17 5.76
C ASP A 106 21.91 35.29 6.04
N VAL A 107 23.14 34.88 6.32
CA VAL A 107 24.28 35.75 6.62
C VAL A 107 25.37 35.63 5.57
N THR A 108 25.05 35.07 4.40
CA THR A 108 25.96 34.90 3.27
C THR A 108 26.60 36.25 2.91
N GLY A 109 27.93 36.31 2.90
CA GLY A 109 28.70 37.52 2.64
C GLY A 109 28.69 38.57 3.77
N SER A 110 27.89 38.39 4.81
CA SER A 110 27.78 39.32 5.95
C SER A 110 28.65 38.91 7.15
N VAL A 111 29.00 37.63 7.26
CA VAL A 111 29.88 37.08 8.30
C VAL A 111 31.19 36.58 7.67
N SER A 112 32.32 36.98 8.25
CA SER A 112 33.64 36.46 7.84
C SER A 112 33.84 35.02 8.32
N MET A 113 34.44 34.20 7.46
CA MET A 113 34.81 32.81 7.76
C MET A 113 35.82 32.69 8.92
N ASP A 114 36.62 33.73 9.16
CA ASP A 114 37.57 33.80 10.27
C ASP A 114 36.94 34.32 11.59
N SER A 115 35.70 34.81 11.54
CA SER A 115 35.01 35.29 12.73
C SER A 115 34.78 34.15 13.72
N PRO A 116 34.80 34.45 15.04
CA PRO A 116 34.48 33.46 16.05
C PRO A 116 33.03 32.98 15.89
N LEU A 117 32.82 31.69 16.13
CA LEU A 117 31.48 31.09 16.10
C LEU A 117 30.63 31.67 17.24
N SER A 118 29.63 32.49 16.92
CA SER A 118 28.77 33.18 17.90
C SER A 118 27.47 32.42 18.20
N SER A 119 26.89 31.75 17.21
CA SER A 119 25.65 30.95 17.31
C SER A 119 25.78 29.63 16.52
N SER A 120 24.73 28.82 16.49
CA SER A 120 24.65 27.68 15.57
C SER A 120 24.63 28.18 14.13
N MET A 121 25.28 27.44 13.23
CA MET A 121 25.41 27.81 11.81
C MET A 121 24.85 26.69 10.92
N ALA A 122 24.40 27.04 9.72
CA ALA A 122 24.12 26.08 8.66
C ALA A 122 24.80 26.50 7.37
N LEU A 123 25.30 25.53 6.63
CA LEU A 123 25.74 25.67 5.26
C LEU A 123 24.75 24.91 4.38
N GLY A 124 23.96 25.63 3.60
CA GLY A 124 22.85 25.06 2.83
C GLY A 124 22.94 25.37 1.35
N LEU A 125 22.65 24.41 0.48
CA LEU A 125 22.64 24.57 -0.97
C LEU A 125 21.24 24.96 -1.45
N TYR A 126 20.92 26.26 -1.35
CA TYR A 126 19.58 26.78 -1.55
C TYR A 126 19.56 28.05 -2.42
N PRO A 127 18.44 28.34 -3.13
CA PRO A 127 18.23 29.64 -3.74
C PRO A 127 18.05 30.71 -2.66
N ALA A 128 18.27 31.98 -3.03
CA ALA A 128 18.08 33.10 -2.11
C ALA A 128 16.64 33.14 -1.57
N GLY A 129 16.48 33.42 -0.27
CA GLY A 129 15.18 33.46 0.39
C GLY A 129 14.66 32.10 0.87
N THR A 130 15.34 30.99 0.54
CA THR A 130 15.09 29.67 1.14
C THR A 130 16.03 29.45 2.31
N VAL A 131 15.53 28.80 3.36
CA VAL A 131 16.29 28.44 4.57
C VAL A 131 16.33 26.93 4.73
N PRO A 132 17.26 26.37 5.53
CA PRO A 132 17.26 24.94 5.85
C PRO A 132 15.97 24.52 6.56
N THR A 133 15.48 23.31 6.24
CA THR A 133 14.27 22.76 6.85
C THR A 133 14.50 22.38 8.32
N GLU A 134 15.65 21.77 8.62
CA GLU A 134 16.04 21.35 9.97
C GLU A 134 16.52 22.54 10.81
N THR A 135 16.32 22.45 12.13
CA THR A 135 16.73 23.49 13.08
C THR A 135 17.59 22.88 14.19
N PRO A 136 18.36 23.68 14.95
CA PRO A 136 19.14 23.16 16.08
C PRO A 136 18.29 22.45 17.15
N VAL A 137 16.99 22.75 17.19
CA VAL A 137 16.00 22.11 18.07
C VAL A 137 15.44 20.83 17.45
N HIS A 138 15.21 20.81 16.13
CA HIS A 138 14.64 19.68 15.40
C HIS A 138 15.55 19.27 14.25
N LYS A 139 16.44 18.32 14.55
CA LYS A 139 17.56 17.90 13.70
C LYS A 139 17.26 16.72 12.77
N GLU A 140 16.01 16.28 12.76
CA GLU A 140 15.62 15.04 12.10
C GLU A 140 14.34 15.27 11.31
N SER A 141 14.52 15.76 10.08
CA SER A 141 13.44 15.91 9.11
C SER A 141 13.51 14.79 8.07
N TRP A 142 12.35 14.20 7.80
CA TRP A 142 12.10 13.33 6.67
C TRP A 142 11.28 14.10 5.65
N SER A 143 11.96 14.86 4.80
CA SER A 143 11.37 15.92 3.99
C SER A 143 10.81 15.45 2.64
N GLN A 144 11.12 14.23 2.20
CA GLN A 144 10.61 13.68 0.95
C GLN A 144 10.62 12.14 0.96
N ILE A 145 10.04 11.55 -0.08
CA ILE A 145 10.02 10.09 -0.23
C ILE A 145 11.45 9.52 -0.20
N ARG A 146 11.64 8.41 0.52
CA ARG A 146 12.97 7.80 0.78
C ARG A 146 14.02 8.71 1.45
N GLY A 147 13.68 9.95 1.81
CA GLY A 147 14.50 10.84 2.65
C GLY A 147 15.45 11.78 1.88
N ASN A 148 15.86 11.44 0.67
CA ASN A 148 16.72 12.27 -0.18
C ASN A 148 16.50 12.03 -1.68
N SER A 149 17.14 12.84 -2.53
CA SER A 149 16.96 12.81 -3.99
C SER A 149 17.50 11.55 -4.67
N SER A 150 18.59 10.97 -4.13
CA SER A 150 19.19 9.71 -4.57
C SER A 150 18.48 8.46 -4.06
N MET A 151 17.41 8.62 -3.28
CA MET A 151 16.55 7.54 -2.78
C MET A 151 17.29 6.50 -1.93
N ASP A 152 18.37 6.85 -1.23
CA ASP A 152 19.24 5.93 -0.50
C ASP A 152 19.39 6.23 1.00
N ARG A 153 18.81 7.33 1.50
CA ARG A 153 18.86 7.69 2.93
C ARG A 153 18.33 6.57 3.82
N MET A 154 19.03 6.35 4.94
CA MET A 154 18.60 5.46 6.02
C MET A 154 17.91 6.25 7.14
N MET A 155 17.04 5.59 7.89
CA MET A 155 16.47 6.17 9.10
C MET A 155 17.43 6.05 10.27
N VAL A 156 17.52 7.10 11.07
CA VAL A 156 18.21 7.10 12.37
C VAL A 156 17.13 7.28 13.42
N ALA A 157 16.90 6.25 14.23
CA ALA A 157 15.80 6.23 15.20
C ALA A 157 16.15 5.38 16.43
N ASP A 158 15.76 5.85 17.61
CA ASP A 158 15.88 5.10 18.87
C ASP A 158 14.61 4.26 19.12
N LEU A 159 14.60 3.04 18.61
CA LEU A 159 13.47 2.11 18.76
C LEU A 159 13.66 1.10 19.90
N ASP A 160 14.65 1.31 20.76
CA ASP A 160 15.08 0.38 21.82
C ASP A 160 14.72 0.87 23.24
N SER A 161 13.61 1.61 23.37
CA SER A 161 13.05 2.08 24.65
C SER A 161 12.83 0.96 25.68
N ASP A 162 12.88 1.31 26.97
CA ASP A 162 12.50 0.39 28.06
C ASP A 162 10.97 0.18 28.15
N GLU A 163 10.17 1.06 27.55
CA GLU A 163 8.71 0.94 27.52
C GLU A 163 8.24 0.13 26.30
N GLU A 164 7.25 -0.73 26.50
CA GLU A 164 6.59 -1.45 25.40
C GLU A 164 5.93 -0.47 24.43
N MET A 165 5.98 -0.82 23.13
CA MET A 165 5.40 0.00 22.08
C MET A 165 3.91 0.26 22.31
N LYS A 166 3.52 1.53 22.26
CA LYS A 166 2.15 2.00 22.44
C LYS A 166 1.76 3.01 21.37
N THR A 167 0.48 3.08 21.09
CA THR A 167 -0.10 4.11 20.24
C THR A 167 -0.11 5.45 20.99
N VAL A 168 0.60 6.44 20.46
CA VAL A 168 0.58 7.82 20.97
C VAL A 168 -0.61 8.56 20.39
N TYR A 169 -0.80 8.39 19.09
CA TYR A 169 -1.86 9.03 18.36
C TYR A 169 -2.42 8.12 17.29
N ALA A 170 -3.74 8.09 17.25
CA ALA A 170 -4.55 7.36 16.29
C ALA A 170 -5.67 8.30 15.85
N TRP A 171 -5.70 8.63 14.57
CA TRP A 171 -6.79 9.43 14.04
C TRP A 171 -7.31 8.82 12.76
N SER A 172 -8.65 8.81 12.64
CA SER A 172 -9.37 8.26 11.50
C SER A 172 -10.49 9.20 11.07
N ARG A 173 -10.61 9.45 9.77
CA ARG A 173 -11.64 10.30 9.13
C ARG A 173 -12.73 9.43 8.50
N GLY A 174 -13.52 8.73 9.31
CA GLY A 174 -14.62 7.91 8.79
C GLY A 174 -14.15 6.85 7.77
N SER A 175 -15.05 6.37 6.91
CA SER A 175 -14.72 5.36 5.90
C SER A 175 -14.33 5.97 4.55
N ASN A 176 -13.22 5.48 3.98
CA ASN A 176 -12.68 5.80 2.64
C ASN A 176 -11.83 7.09 2.53
N ASP A 177 -11.11 7.47 3.59
CA ASP A 177 -10.19 8.62 3.57
C ASP A 177 -8.72 8.18 3.66
N TYR A 178 -8.20 7.72 2.52
CA TYR A 178 -6.87 7.12 2.42
C TYR A 178 -5.75 8.15 2.62
N VAL A 179 -4.78 7.82 3.49
CA VAL A 179 -3.47 8.46 3.44
C VAL A 179 -2.71 7.92 2.23
N THR A 180 -2.50 8.80 1.27
CA THR A 180 -1.92 8.44 -0.03
C THR A 180 -0.40 8.58 -0.03
N GLY A 181 0.20 9.51 0.68
CA GLY A 181 1.67 9.66 0.74
C GLY A 181 2.33 8.94 1.91
N THR A 182 3.66 8.82 1.85
CA THR A 182 4.45 8.67 3.09
C THR A 182 4.21 9.89 3.97
N VAL A 183 3.96 9.67 5.26
CA VAL A 183 3.87 10.78 6.23
C VAL A 183 5.24 11.46 6.28
N LEU A 184 5.28 12.76 6.03
CA LEU A 184 6.53 13.53 6.10
C LEU A 184 6.66 14.20 7.46
N VAL A 185 7.88 14.32 7.96
CA VAL A 185 8.14 14.90 9.27
C VAL A 185 9.16 16.01 9.08
N ALA A 186 8.85 17.20 9.56
CA ALA A 186 9.77 18.32 9.53
C ALA A 186 9.54 19.20 10.75
N ARG A 187 10.63 19.66 11.37
CA ARG A 187 10.58 20.44 12.61
C ARG A 187 9.80 19.67 13.70
N GLY A 188 8.89 20.35 14.39
CA GLY A 188 7.99 19.76 15.39
C GLY A 188 6.68 19.20 14.81
N ASN A 189 6.59 18.95 13.49
CA ASN A 189 5.33 18.61 12.83
C ASN A 189 5.41 17.34 11.97
N ALA A 190 4.29 16.64 11.87
CA ALA A 190 4.04 15.53 10.95
C ALA A 190 2.94 15.94 9.95
N TYR A 191 3.13 15.57 8.68
CA TYR A 191 2.31 15.97 7.56
C TYR A 191 1.74 14.75 6.85
N ALA A 192 0.42 14.62 6.83
CA ALA A 192 -0.29 13.50 6.21
C ALA A 192 -1.31 14.02 5.18
N PHE A 193 -1.23 13.52 3.94
CA PHE A 193 -2.13 13.92 2.86
C PHE A 193 -3.22 12.88 2.59
N PHE A 194 -4.46 13.37 2.53
CA PHE A 194 -5.69 12.60 2.36
C PHE A 194 -6.38 12.94 1.05
N ASN A 195 -6.76 11.92 0.29
CA ASN A 195 -7.28 12.07 -1.07
C ASN A 195 -8.83 12.05 -1.16
N GLY A 196 -9.56 11.96 -0.05
CA GLY A 196 -11.01 12.14 -0.06
C GLY A 196 -11.85 10.97 -0.62
N GLY A 197 -11.22 9.82 -0.91
CA GLY A 197 -11.88 8.58 -1.34
C GLY A 197 -12.26 8.47 -2.82
N TYR A 198 -12.73 7.28 -3.22
CA TYR A 198 -13.12 6.94 -4.59
C TYR A 198 -14.32 7.79 -5.02
N MET A 199 -14.26 8.46 -6.19
CA MET A 199 -15.26 9.13 -7.07
C MET A 199 -16.71 9.45 -6.58
N ASN A 200 -17.22 8.85 -5.51
CA ASN A 200 -18.53 8.97 -4.86
C ASN A 200 -18.48 9.19 -3.33
N THR A 201 -17.33 9.45 -2.70
CA THR A 201 -17.21 9.63 -1.23
C THR A 201 -17.38 11.09 -0.78
N GLN A 202 -17.76 11.27 0.49
CA GLN A 202 -18.26 12.52 1.09
C GLN A 202 -17.16 13.49 1.60
N SER A 203 -15.88 13.20 1.34
CA SER A 203 -14.74 13.84 2.04
C SER A 203 -13.88 14.72 1.12
N THR A 204 -13.59 15.95 1.54
CA THR A 204 -12.70 16.87 0.82
C THR A 204 -11.23 16.46 1.00
N PRO A 205 -10.41 16.30 -0.05
CA PRO A 205 -8.98 16.04 0.07
C PRO A 205 -8.29 17.13 0.90
N ALA A 206 -7.35 16.74 1.76
CA ALA A 206 -6.72 17.69 2.69
C ALA A 206 -5.33 17.26 3.15
N LEU A 207 -4.46 18.24 3.39
CA LEU A 207 -3.18 18.08 4.08
C LEU A 207 -3.37 18.39 5.56
N TYR A 208 -3.02 17.42 6.41
CA TYR A 208 -3.08 17.55 7.86
C TYR A 208 -1.68 17.84 8.38
N CYS A 209 -1.58 18.86 9.23
CA CYS A 209 -0.41 19.12 10.03
C CYS A 209 -0.73 18.81 11.49
N ALA A 210 0.01 17.88 12.07
CA ALA A 210 -0.10 17.51 13.47
C ALA A 210 1.23 17.76 14.18
N ASP A 211 1.18 18.01 15.48
CA ASP A 211 2.37 17.94 16.31
C ASP A 211 2.96 16.52 16.23
N ARG A 212 4.26 16.43 15.94
CA ARG A 212 4.89 15.11 15.72
C ARG A 212 5.04 14.28 16.99
N PHE A 213 4.89 14.88 18.17
CA PHE A 213 5.07 14.22 19.45
C PHE A 213 3.72 13.83 20.06
N THR A 214 2.72 14.70 19.97
CA THR A 214 1.39 14.45 20.57
C THR A 214 0.35 13.97 19.57
N GLY A 215 0.58 14.21 18.27
CA GLY A 215 -0.40 14.02 17.21
C GLY A 215 -1.53 15.06 17.21
N GLU A 216 -1.50 16.04 18.11
CA GLU A 216 -2.49 17.12 18.15
C GLU A 216 -2.50 17.88 16.82
N THR A 217 -3.67 18.00 16.21
CA THR A 217 -3.82 18.69 14.92
C THR A 217 -3.57 20.19 15.10
N LYS A 218 -2.57 20.72 14.38
CA LYS A 218 -2.25 22.16 14.37
C LYS A 218 -3.09 22.92 13.35
N TRP A 219 -3.22 22.38 12.15
CA TRP A 219 -4.07 22.93 11.09
C TRP A 219 -4.39 21.88 10.03
N ILE A 220 -5.45 22.12 9.27
CA ILE A 220 -5.88 21.32 8.12
C ILE A 220 -6.00 22.24 6.92
N ALA A 221 -5.41 21.85 5.78
CA ALA A 221 -5.50 22.56 4.51
C ALA A 221 -6.33 21.73 3.52
N GLU A 222 -7.60 22.08 3.34
CA GLU A 222 -8.48 21.45 2.35
C GLU A 222 -8.15 21.95 0.93
N VAL A 223 -7.95 21.03 -0.02
CA VAL A 223 -7.62 21.40 -1.42
C VAL A 223 -8.84 21.26 -2.34
N PRO A 224 -9.16 22.28 -3.17
CA PRO A 224 -10.40 22.32 -3.96
C PRO A 224 -10.56 21.20 -5.00
N ALA A 225 -9.45 20.72 -5.57
CA ALA A 225 -9.44 19.73 -6.64
C ALA A 225 -8.35 18.68 -6.39
N GLY A 226 -8.75 17.57 -5.76
CA GLY A 226 -7.80 16.55 -5.33
C GLY A 226 -8.17 15.11 -5.64
N VAL A 227 -9.35 14.78 -6.17
CA VAL A 227 -9.87 13.40 -6.18
C VAL A 227 -8.93 12.42 -6.93
N GLY A 228 -8.71 11.22 -6.41
CA GLY A 228 -7.95 10.21 -7.14
C GLY A 228 -7.58 9.02 -6.29
N TYR A 229 -7.29 7.92 -6.96
CA TYR A 229 -6.85 6.70 -6.31
C TYR A 229 -5.31 6.72 -6.24
N GLU A 230 -4.77 6.40 -5.07
CA GLU A 230 -3.38 5.96 -4.80
C GLU A 230 -2.27 7.02 -4.61
N THR A 231 -1.08 6.47 -4.33
CA THR A 231 -0.09 6.99 -3.39
C THR A 231 0.91 7.98 -4.00
N MET A 232 0.82 9.26 -3.62
CA MET A 232 1.78 10.30 -4.00
C MET A 232 2.33 11.00 -2.76
N THR A 233 3.64 11.14 -2.70
CA THR A 233 4.32 11.83 -1.60
C THR A 233 4.78 13.19 -2.08
N GLY A 234 4.45 14.24 -1.33
CA GLY A 234 4.98 15.58 -1.56
C GLY A 234 6.46 15.69 -1.18
N CYS A 235 6.95 16.92 -1.13
CA CYS A 235 8.26 17.21 -0.56
C CYS A 235 8.21 18.50 0.28
N ILE A 236 9.10 18.62 1.25
CA ILE A 236 9.26 19.78 2.12
C ILE A 236 10.60 20.42 1.78
N VAL A 237 10.60 21.69 1.41
CA VAL A 237 11.82 22.45 1.13
C VAL A 237 11.73 23.79 1.85
N GLY A 238 12.68 24.04 2.75
CA GLY A 238 12.67 25.17 3.66
C GLY A 238 11.40 25.27 4.48
N ASP A 239 10.66 26.38 4.32
CA ASP A 239 9.44 26.71 5.07
C ASP A 239 8.14 26.26 4.38
N TYR A 240 8.21 25.44 3.33
CA TYR A 240 7.05 25.07 2.51
C TYR A 240 6.93 23.57 2.28
N TYR A 241 5.69 23.09 2.29
CA TYR A 241 5.27 21.79 1.78
C TYR A 241 4.77 21.94 0.35
N TYR A 242 5.26 21.10 -0.55
CA TYR A 242 4.83 21.00 -1.95
C TYR A 242 3.97 19.75 -2.11
N LEU A 243 2.69 19.96 -2.39
CA LEU A 243 1.66 18.92 -2.41
C LEU A 243 1.20 18.63 -3.85
N PRO A 244 1.53 17.45 -4.41
CA PRO A 244 0.98 17.00 -5.69
C PRO A 244 -0.48 16.50 -5.53
N THR A 245 -1.29 16.63 -6.58
CA THR A 245 -2.61 15.99 -6.67
C THR A 245 -2.87 15.29 -8.01
N SER A 246 -3.67 14.23 -7.98
CA SER A 246 -4.06 13.41 -9.14
C SER A 246 -4.75 14.16 -10.27
N TYR A 247 -5.40 15.30 -9.96
CA TYR A 247 -6.03 16.19 -10.95
C TYR A 247 -5.08 17.21 -11.56
N GLY A 248 -3.77 17.06 -11.34
CA GLY A 248 -2.77 17.88 -12.00
C GLY A 248 -2.37 19.12 -11.21
N TYR A 249 -2.68 19.24 -9.91
CA TYR A 249 -2.26 20.40 -9.14
C TYR A 249 -0.97 20.13 -8.38
N ILE A 250 -0.18 21.19 -8.20
CA ILE A 250 0.87 21.24 -7.17
C ILE A 250 0.60 22.48 -6.33
N TYR A 251 0.43 22.29 -5.01
CA TYR A 251 0.23 23.36 -4.05
C TYR A 251 1.52 23.60 -3.26
N LYS A 252 1.93 24.86 -3.11
CA LYS A 252 2.97 25.33 -2.19
C LYS A 252 2.28 25.88 -0.95
N ILE A 253 2.49 25.24 0.19
CA ILE A 253 1.79 25.52 1.45
C ILE A 253 2.83 25.83 2.54
N PRO A 254 2.80 26.99 3.21
CA PRO A 254 3.68 27.26 4.34
C PRO A 254 3.53 26.21 5.45
N LEU A 255 4.61 25.85 6.14
CA LEU A 255 4.57 24.88 7.24
C LEU A 255 3.69 25.33 8.43
N GLU A 256 3.42 26.64 8.55
CA GLU A 256 2.49 27.24 9.53
C GLU A 256 1.01 27.17 9.10
N GLY A 257 0.75 26.66 7.90
CA GLY A 257 -0.58 26.49 7.31
C GLY A 257 -0.84 27.43 6.13
N PRO A 258 -1.94 27.23 5.39
CA PRO A 258 -2.25 28.04 4.22
C PRO A 258 -2.54 29.49 4.60
N GLY A 259 -2.18 30.42 3.72
CA GLY A 259 -2.24 31.87 3.92
C GLY A 259 -1.92 32.65 2.65
N GLU A 260 -1.58 33.93 2.76
CA GLU A 260 -1.32 34.83 1.59
C GLU A 260 -0.12 34.42 0.72
N ASP A 261 0.76 33.56 1.27
CA ASP A 261 1.95 33.02 0.60
C ASP A 261 1.71 31.63 0.01
N SER A 262 0.47 31.11 0.10
CA SER A 262 0.10 29.86 -0.56
C SER A 262 -0.09 30.08 -2.06
N LEU A 263 0.53 29.19 -2.85
CA LEU A 263 0.47 29.20 -4.31
C LEU A 263 0.05 27.84 -4.83
N TYR A 264 -0.52 27.79 -6.03
CA TYR A 264 -0.72 26.53 -6.75
C TYR A 264 -0.55 26.71 -8.25
N VAL A 265 -0.23 25.61 -8.93
CA VAL A 265 -0.22 25.50 -10.40
C VAL A 265 -1.06 24.30 -10.84
N GLN A 266 -1.60 24.34 -12.06
CA GLN A 266 -2.43 23.27 -12.64
C GLN A 266 -1.85 22.75 -13.97
N LEU A 267 -1.79 21.42 -14.08
CA LEU A 267 -1.51 20.66 -15.29
C LEU A 267 -2.78 20.50 -16.11
N SER A 268 -2.98 21.36 -17.12
CA SER A 268 -4.14 21.27 -18.02
C SER A 268 -3.92 20.26 -19.14
N SER A 269 -4.97 19.58 -19.61
CA SER A 269 -4.94 18.89 -20.90
C SER A 269 -5.57 19.75 -21.99
N ARG A 270 -4.94 19.76 -23.18
CA ARG A 270 -5.38 20.55 -24.34
C ARG A 270 -6.59 19.89 -25.01
N LEU A 271 -7.74 19.81 -24.33
CA LEU A 271 -9.00 19.30 -24.88
C LEU A 271 -10.28 19.98 -24.31
N LEU A 272 -10.16 21.13 -23.64
CA LEU A 272 -11.32 21.94 -23.24
C LEU A 272 -11.90 22.82 -24.39
N THR A 273 -11.28 22.84 -25.57
CA THR A 273 -11.66 23.75 -26.66
C THR A 273 -12.43 23.13 -27.83
N ASP A 274 -12.67 21.81 -27.85
CA ASP A 274 -13.34 21.16 -29.00
C ASP A 274 -14.67 20.45 -28.67
N SER A 275 -15.31 20.86 -27.57
CA SER A 275 -16.75 20.72 -27.46
C SER A 275 -17.37 22.08 -27.78
N LYS A 276 -18.37 22.12 -28.69
CA LYS A 276 -19.26 23.28 -28.88
C LYS A 276 -20.16 23.55 -27.65
N LYS A 277 -19.66 23.29 -26.46
CA LYS A 277 -20.24 23.53 -25.13
C LYS A 277 -19.10 23.71 -24.14
N ALA A 278 -18.27 24.76 -24.31
CA ALA A 278 -17.74 25.41 -23.13
C ALA A 278 -18.96 25.99 -22.38
N PRO A 279 -19.34 25.48 -21.19
CA PRO A 279 -20.50 26.04 -20.51
C PRO A 279 -20.21 27.49 -20.15
N ALA A 280 -21.12 28.38 -20.53
CA ALA A 280 -21.12 29.76 -20.09
C ALA A 280 -21.14 29.79 -18.56
N VAL A 281 -20.36 30.71 -17.99
CA VAL A 281 -20.25 31.00 -16.56
C VAL A 281 -21.64 31.09 -15.93
N THR A 282 -21.97 30.15 -15.03
CA THR A 282 -23.20 30.17 -14.22
C THR A 282 -23.02 31.16 -13.07
N TYR A 283 -23.89 32.16 -12.95
CA TYR A 283 -23.88 33.08 -11.80
C TYR A 283 -24.95 32.67 -10.78
N VAL A 284 -24.56 32.56 -9.51
CA VAL A 284 -25.49 32.34 -8.39
C VAL A 284 -25.33 33.47 -7.38
N GLY A 285 -26.43 34.15 -7.08
CA GLY A 285 -26.48 35.20 -6.06
C GLY A 285 -27.55 34.90 -5.02
N TYR A 286 -27.32 35.31 -3.77
CA TYR A 286 -28.28 35.16 -2.68
C TYR A 286 -28.52 36.52 -2.00
N LYS A 287 -29.67 36.63 -1.31
CA LYS A 287 -30.08 37.83 -0.60
C LYS A 287 -30.29 37.54 0.88
N ASN A 288 -29.61 38.30 1.75
CA ASN A 288 -29.83 38.21 3.19
C ASN A 288 -31.21 38.78 3.57
N PRO A 289 -31.91 38.20 4.56
CA PRO A 289 -33.19 38.74 5.02
C PRO A 289 -33.03 40.17 5.55
N GLY A 290 -33.59 41.15 4.83
CA GLY A 290 -33.54 42.58 5.18
C GLY A 290 -32.55 43.43 4.37
N ASP A 291 -31.77 42.82 3.47
CA ASP A 291 -30.93 43.54 2.52
C ASP A 291 -31.72 43.94 1.26
N GLU A 292 -31.26 44.91 0.47
CA GLU A 292 -31.89 45.26 -0.83
C GLU A 292 -31.11 44.69 -2.03
N SER A 293 -29.84 44.32 -1.85
CA SER A 293 -28.92 43.89 -2.92
C SER A 293 -28.53 42.39 -2.85
N TYR A 294 -28.05 41.83 -3.97
CA TYR A 294 -27.60 40.44 -4.06
C TYR A 294 -26.06 40.35 -3.94
N SER A 295 -25.57 39.42 -3.12
CA SER A 295 -24.13 39.10 -3.03
C SER A 295 -23.74 38.03 -4.06
N PRO A 296 -22.66 38.21 -4.84
CA PRO A 296 -22.23 37.24 -5.84
C PRO A 296 -21.49 36.04 -5.20
N ALA A 297 -21.77 34.82 -5.66
CA ALA A 297 -20.98 33.62 -5.37
C ALA A 297 -20.21 33.17 -6.63
N ALA A 298 -18.96 32.73 -6.46
CA ALA A 298 -18.15 32.19 -7.55
C ALA A 298 -18.54 30.74 -7.84
N VAL A 299 -18.68 30.37 -9.12
CA VAL A 299 -18.99 29.01 -9.57
C VAL A 299 -17.83 28.48 -10.38
N GLU A 300 -17.16 27.44 -9.89
CA GLU A 300 -15.95 26.88 -10.52
C GLU A 300 -16.19 25.58 -11.31
N SER A 301 -17.37 24.95 -11.24
CA SER A 301 -17.77 23.87 -12.17
C SER A 301 -19.29 23.62 -12.20
N MET A 302 -19.81 22.92 -13.23
CA MET A 302 -21.25 22.67 -13.40
C MET A 302 -21.85 21.70 -12.37
N ASP A 303 -21.04 20.99 -11.58
CA ASP A 303 -21.51 19.93 -10.68
C ASP A 303 -21.49 20.35 -9.19
N THR A 304 -21.02 21.55 -8.86
CA THR A 304 -20.97 22.02 -7.46
C THR A 304 -21.01 23.55 -7.37
N ILE A 305 -22.00 24.09 -6.64
CA ILE A 305 -22.04 25.51 -6.25
C ILE A 305 -21.70 25.57 -4.76
N ALA A 306 -20.53 26.13 -4.43
CA ALA A 306 -20.16 26.41 -3.04
C ALA A 306 -20.71 27.79 -2.65
N PHE A 307 -21.46 27.85 -1.54
CA PHE A 307 -21.86 29.13 -0.93
C PHE A 307 -20.88 29.45 0.19
N ASP A 308 -19.99 30.40 -0.05
CA ASP A 308 -18.97 30.81 0.93
C ASP A 308 -19.54 31.89 1.88
N VAL A 309 -20.61 31.52 2.61
CA VAL A 309 -21.40 32.47 3.41
C VAL A 309 -21.91 31.80 4.68
N PRO A 310 -21.82 32.46 5.86
CA PRO A 310 -22.49 31.99 7.06
C PRO A 310 -24.02 31.97 6.87
N VAL A 311 -24.59 30.77 6.79
CA VAL A 311 -26.04 30.53 6.75
C VAL A 311 -26.55 30.07 8.12
N GLU A 312 -27.66 30.64 8.59
CA GLU A 312 -28.29 30.24 9.85
C GLU A 312 -29.26 29.08 9.64
N VAL A 313 -29.08 28.02 10.42
CA VAL A 313 -30.00 26.87 10.48
C VAL A 313 -31.40 27.36 10.88
N GLY A 314 -32.42 26.96 10.12
CA GLY A 314 -33.82 27.34 10.34
C GLY A 314 -34.27 28.62 9.62
N ARG A 315 -33.41 29.25 8.80
CA ARG A 315 -33.79 30.40 7.95
C ARG A 315 -34.02 30.03 6.49
N SER A 316 -34.87 30.83 5.85
CA SER A 316 -35.07 30.84 4.40
C SER A 316 -34.33 32.01 3.76
N TYR A 317 -33.72 31.78 2.60
CA TYR A 317 -33.04 32.79 1.80
C TYR A 317 -33.64 32.86 0.40
N ASP A 318 -33.78 34.06 -0.14
CA ASP A 318 -34.14 34.25 -1.55
C ASP A 318 -32.87 34.15 -2.40
N ILE A 319 -32.91 33.30 -3.41
CA ILE A 319 -31.78 33.02 -4.31
C ILE A 319 -32.16 33.29 -5.75
N VAL A 320 -31.16 33.65 -6.56
CA VAL A 320 -31.29 33.85 -8.00
C VAL A 320 -30.25 33.00 -8.70
N ILE A 321 -30.71 32.17 -9.64
CA ILE A 321 -29.89 31.27 -10.44
C ILE A 321 -29.99 31.70 -11.90
N SER A 322 -28.87 31.90 -12.58
CA SER A 322 -28.86 32.23 -14.00
C SER A 322 -27.86 31.38 -14.79
N ASP A 323 -28.30 30.85 -15.93
CA ASP A 323 -27.50 30.06 -16.86
C ASP A 323 -26.87 30.92 -18.00
N GLY A 324 -26.94 32.24 -17.87
CA GLY A 324 -26.49 33.21 -18.87
C GLY A 324 -27.54 33.59 -19.93
N GLU A 325 -28.62 32.82 -20.11
CA GLU A 325 -29.74 33.14 -21.01
C GLU A 325 -31.07 33.34 -20.28
N ARG A 326 -31.25 32.71 -19.11
CA ARG A 326 -32.45 32.72 -18.29
C ARG A 326 -32.10 32.98 -16.83
N THR A 327 -33.06 33.54 -16.09
CA THR A 327 -32.93 33.84 -14.67
C THR A 327 -34.10 33.20 -13.91
N TYR A 328 -33.78 32.45 -12.87
CA TYR A 328 -34.72 31.72 -12.03
C TYR A 328 -34.65 32.25 -10.60
N ASN A 329 -35.80 32.61 -10.05
CA ASN A 329 -35.93 33.03 -8.66
C ASN A 329 -36.34 31.82 -7.81
N GLY A 330 -35.59 31.55 -6.74
CA GLY A 330 -35.83 30.44 -5.83
C GLY A 330 -35.73 30.84 -4.38
N ARG A 331 -36.15 29.90 -3.52
CA ARG A 331 -36.06 30.01 -2.07
C ARG A 331 -35.29 28.81 -1.54
N MET A 332 -34.28 29.08 -0.71
CA MET A 332 -33.44 28.08 -0.08
C MET A 332 -33.80 28.00 1.41
N ASP A 333 -34.20 26.84 1.87
CA ASP A 333 -34.53 26.57 3.28
C ASP A 333 -33.42 25.70 3.90
N VAL A 334 -32.80 26.19 4.99
CA VAL A 334 -31.74 25.49 5.70
C VAL A 334 -32.37 24.73 6.89
N ASN A 335 -32.39 23.40 6.84
CA ASN A 335 -33.01 22.60 7.89
C ASN A 335 -32.04 22.21 9.03
N ALA A 336 -32.58 21.67 10.12
CA ALA A 336 -31.83 21.34 11.34
C ALA A 336 -30.74 20.26 11.16
N ALA A 337 -30.73 19.53 10.04
CA ALA A 337 -29.71 18.54 9.71
C ALA A 337 -28.62 19.10 8.76
N GLY A 338 -28.60 20.41 8.52
CA GLY A 338 -27.72 21.06 7.55
C GLY A 338 -28.11 20.84 6.10
N ALA A 339 -29.13 20.01 5.81
CA ALA A 339 -29.57 19.72 4.45
C ALA A 339 -30.30 20.92 3.81
N LEU A 340 -29.91 21.24 2.57
CA LEU A 340 -30.46 22.32 1.77
C LEU A 340 -31.74 21.87 1.04
N GLY A 341 -32.87 22.48 1.36
CA GLY A 341 -34.09 22.39 0.54
C GLY A 341 -34.17 23.58 -0.40
N VAL A 342 -33.95 23.38 -1.71
CA VAL A 342 -34.08 24.47 -2.70
C VAL A 342 -35.42 24.34 -3.43
N LYS A 343 -36.26 25.38 -3.35
CA LYS A 343 -37.57 25.44 -4.01
C LYS A 343 -37.63 26.64 -4.96
N ILE A 344 -37.67 26.36 -6.26
CA ILE A 344 -37.74 27.39 -7.30
C ILE A 344 -39.20 27.69 -7.67
N ILE A 345 -39.53 28.97 -7.80
CA ILE A 345 -40.89 29.42 -8.10
C ILE A 345 -41.03 29.53 -9.62
N GLY A 346 -41.89 28.71 -10.23
CA GLY A 346 -42.26 28.81 -11.66
C GLY A 346 -41.56 27.84 -12.64
N SER A 347 -40.96 26.74 -12.18
CA SER A 347 -40.19 25.82 -13.04
C SER A 347 -41.03 24.73 -13.76
N THR A 348 -40.64 24.40 -15.00
CA THR A 348 -41.19 23.28 -15.78
C THR A 348 -40.62 21.91 -15.31
N ALA A 349 -41.14 20.79 -15.83
CA ALA A 349 -40.66 19.46 -15.44
C ALA A 349 -39.21 19.17 -15.90
N GLU A 350 -38.77 19.78 -17.01
CA GLU A 350 -37.37 19.70 -17.48
C GLU A 350 -36.44 20.54 -16.60
N ASP A 351 -36.86 21.74 -16.18
CA ASP A 351 -36.10 22.58 -15.25
C ASP A 351 -35.88 21.88 -13.89
N LYS A 352 -36.87 21.12 -13.41
CA LYS A 352 -36.77 20.35 -12.16
C LYS A 352 -35.79 19.16 -12.25
N LYS A 353 -35.56 18.62 -13.45
CA LYS A 353 -34.67 17.48 -13.67
C LYS A 353 -33.19 17.92 -13.72
N LEU A 354 -32.92 19.06 -14.35
CA LEU A 354 -31.58 19.67 -14.37
C LEU A 354 -31.11 20.01 -12.95
N ILE A 355 -32.03 20.41 -12.07
CA ILE A 355 -31.73 20.95 -10.74
C ILE A 355 -31.67 19.87 -9.65
N ALA A 356 -32.32 18.71 -9.86
CA ALA A 356 -32.18 17.57 -8.96
C ALA A 356 -30.75 16.99 -8.93
N ASP A 357 -29.99 17.16 -10.02
CA ASP A 357 -28.55 16.82 -10.08
C ASP A 357 -27.68 17.82 -9.30
N PHE A 358 -28.15 19.04 -9.01
CA PHE A 358 -27.40 20.07 -8.26
C PHE A 358 -27.49 19.92 -6.73
N SER A 359 -28.54 19.30 -6.20
CA SER A 359 -28.76 19.24 -4.75
C SER A 359 -28.25 17.93 -4.15
N THR A 360 -26.99 17.90 -3.69
CA THR A 360 -26.58 17.19 -2.46
C THR A 360 -25.07 17.35 -2.22
N ARG A 361 -24.66 18.35 -1.43
CA ARG A 361 -23.39 18.36 -0.69
C ARG A 361 -23.46 19.44 0.39
N VAL A 362 -23.40 19.03 1.65
CA VAL A 362 -23.25 19.91 2.80
C VAL A 362 -21.99 19.44 3.51
N THR A 363 -20.94 20.24 3.44
CA THR A 363 -19.68 20.03 4.12
C THR A 363 -19.87 20.26 5.61
N HIS A 364 -19.45 19.31 6.45
CA HIS A 364 -19.28 19.57 7.88
C HIS A 364 -18.07 20.50 8.04
N SER A 365 -18.32 21.77 8.37
CA SER A 365 -17.27 22.69 8.82
C SER A 365 -16.80 22.26 10.21
N TYR A 366 -15.58 21.75 10.31
CA TYR A 366 -14.88 21.63 11.60
C TYR A 366 -14.49 23.04 12.06
N SER A 367 -15.30 23.62 12.94
CA SER A 367 -15.07 24.93 13.54
C SER A 367 -13.81 24.91 14.43
N ASP A 368 -12.87 25.78 14.09
CA ASP A 368 -11.74 26.35 14.87
C ASP A 368 -10.31 26.06 14.35
N VAL A 369 -10.06 25.02 13.54
CA VAL A 369 -8.69 24.66 13.05
C VAL A 369 -8.53 24.52 11.53
N SER A 370 -9.62 24.54 10.77
CA SER A 370 -9.55 24.51 9.29
C SER A 370 -9.12 25.87 8.74
N LYS A 371 -8.13 25.88 7.84
CA LYS A 371 -7.69 27.09 7.13
C LYS A 371 -7.97 26.94 5.64
N THR A 372 -8.61 27.96 5.05
CA THR A 372 -8.92 28.01 3.60
C THR A 372 -7.77 28.65 2.82
N PHE A 373 -7.59 28.24 1.56
CA PHE A 373 -6.58 28.81 0.66
C PHE A 373 -6.88 30.28 0.33
N VAL A 374 -5.91 31.17 0.60
CA VAL A 374 -5.90 32.57 0.13
C VAL A 374 -4.95 32.66 -1.06
N SER A 375 -5.39 32.18 -2.22
CA SER A 375 -4.52 31.96 -3.39
C SER A 375 -4.14 33.25 -4.14
N LYS A 376 -2.86 33.39 -4.47
CA LYS A 376 -2.37 34.19 -5.63
C LYS A 376 -2.12 33.23 -6.79
N THR A 377 -3.01 33.20 -7.78
CA THR A 377 -2.86 32.28 -8.92
C THR A 377 -1.67 32.71 -9.80
N LYS A 378 -0.68 31.84 -9.96
CA LYS A 378 0.42 31.97 -10.93
C LYS A 378 0.16 30.93 -12.00
N SER A 379 -0.19 31.33 -13.22
CA SER A 379 -0.68 30.37 -14.24
C SER A 379 0.30 30.17 -15.41
N PRO A 380 1.40 29.40 -15.25
CA PRO A 380 1.89 28.61 -16.36
C PRO A 380 0.93 27.42 -16.57
N THR A 381 0.26 27.40 -17.71
CA THR A 381 -0.57 26.27 -18.12
C THR A 381 0.33 25.14 -18.62
N LEU A 382 0.40 24.02 -17.90
CA LEU A 382 1.14 22.85 -18.38
C LEU A 382 0.25 22.03 -19.33
N GLU A 383 0.85 21.26 -20.24
CA GLU A 383 0.12 20.46 -21.24
C GLU A 383 0.16 18.95 -20.92
N GLY A 384 -1.02 18.33 -20.80
CA GLY A 384 -1.23 16.89 -20.65
C GLY A 384 -2.04 16.25 -21.78
N ARG A 385 -1.91 14.93 -21.96
CA ARG A 385 -2.50 14.17 -23.08
C ARG A 385 -3.89 13.54 -22.79
N ASN A 386 -4.43 13.62 -21.58
CA ASN A 386 -5.68 12.93 -21.19
C ASN A 386 -6.53 13.72 -20.18
N ILE A 387 -7.81 13.37 -20.00
CA ILE A 387 -8.79 14.02 -19.10
C ILE A 387 -9.00 13.28 -17.77
N TYR A 388 -8.49 12.04 -17.67
CA TYR A 388 -8.49 11.25 -16.43
C TYR A 388 -7.03 11.00 -16.02
N ASN A 389 -6.64 11.39 -14.81
CA ASN A 389 -5.27 11.31 -14.27
C ASN A 389 -4.22 12.02 -15.13
N THR A 390 -4.00 13.32 -14.94
CA THR A 390 -2.81 14.06 -15.43
C THR A 390 -1.89 14.53 -14.30
N GLY A 391 -2.13 14.04 -13.08
CA GLY A 391 -1.40 14.38 -11.88
C GLY A 391 0.11 14.19 -11.96
N PRO A 392 0.89 14.99 -11.21
CA PRO A 392 2.28 14.68 -10.94
C PRO A 392 2.38 13.43 -10.04
N ALA A 393 3.42 12.64 -10.27
CA ALA A 393 3.83 11.58 -9.35
C ALA A 393 4.46 12.17 -8.07
N SER A 394 5.03 11.31 -7.22
CA SER A 394 5.74 11.75 -6.02
C SER A 394 6.84 12.76 -6.37
N LEU A 395 6.95 13.83 -5.59
CA LEU A 395 7.88 14.93 -5.84
C LEU A 395 9.26 14.63 -5.27
N THR A 396 10.30 15.11 -5.94
CA THR A 396 11.69 15.01 -5.47
C THR A 396 12.38 16.35 -5.62
N SER A 397 12.98 16.84 -4.54
CA SER A 397 13.70 18.10 -4.51
C SER A 397 15.21 17.88 -4.65
N TYR A 398 15.85 18.71 -5.47
CA TYR A 398 17.29 18.73 -5.68
C TYR A 398 17.71 20.10 -6.22
N GLY A 399 18.77 20.70 -5.67
CA GLY A 399 19.35 21.94 -6.21
C GLY A 399 18.38 23.12 -6.28
N GLY A 400 17.45 23.23 -5.32
CA GLY A 400 16.42 24.27 -5.33
C GLY A 400 15.36 24.11 -6.42
N ALA A 401 15.24 22.92 -7.01
CA ALA A 401 14.19 22.57 -7.96
C ALA A 401 13.42 21.34 -7.49
N ILE A 402 12.20 21.18 -8.00
CA ILE A 402 11.31 20.04 -7.76
C ILE A 402 11.14 19.30 -9.08
N PHE A 403 11.46 18.01 -9.06
CA PHE A 403 11.40 17.10 -10.19
C PHE A 403 10.25 16.10 -10.00
N PHE A 404 9.56 15.78 -11.08
CA PHE A 404 8.48 14.80 -11.08
C PHE A 404 8.15 14.32 -12.50
N GLY A 405 7.62 13.10 -12.60
CA GLY A 405 6.94 12.63 -13.79
C GLY A 405 5.43 12.83 -13.71
N THR A 406 4.74 12.58 -14.82
CA THR A 406 3.29 12.72 -14.92
C THR A 406 2.69 11.56 -15.70
N SER A 407 1.45 11.21 -15.37
CA SER A 407 0.70 10.18 -16.08
C SER A 407 0.40 10.58 -17.53
N ALA A 408 0.49 11.87 -17.85
CA ALA A 408 0.45 12.38 -19.22
C ALA A 408 1.69 12.01 -20.07
N GLY A 409 2.73 11.45 -19.45
CA GLY A 409 3.94 10.97 -20.10
C GLY A 409 5.05 12.01 -20.23
N TYR A 410 5.06 13.00 -19.34
CA TYR A 410 6.11 14.03 -19.29
C TYR A 410 6.88 13.97 -17.97
N ALA A 411 8.15 14.38 -18.00
CA ALA A 411 8.93 14.77 -16.83
C ALA A 411 9.08 16.30 -16.79
N TYR A 412 9.15 16.85 -15.59
CA TYR A 412 9.27 18.28 -15.34
C TYR A 412 10.35 18.55 -14.28
N ALA A 413 10.95 19.74 -14.39
CA ALA A 413 11.57 20.43 -13.26
C ALA A 413 10.91 21.80 -13.08
N MET A 414 10.67 22.17 -11.82
CA MET A 414 10.14 23.48 -11.42
C MET A 414 11.04 24.12 -10.38
N ASP A 415 11.09 25.44 -10.32
CA ASP A 415 11.66 26.13 -9.17
C ASP A 415 10.74 26.07 -7.94
N LEU A 416 11.24 26.55 -6.81
CA LEU A 416 10.48 26.62 -5.54
C LEU A 416 9.30 27.61 -5.57
N ASP A 417 9.15 28.39 -6.65
CA ASP A 417 8.00 29.28 -6.89
C ASP A 417 7.03 28.72 -7.95
N LEU A 418 7.18 27.42 -8.26
CA LEU A 418 6.36 26.65 -9.20
C LEU A 418 6.43 27.15 -10.65
N ASN A 419 7.49 27.87 -11.03
CA ASN A 419 7.76 28.16 -12.44
C ASN A 419 8.44 26.95 -13.09
N ILE A 420 8.07 26.66 -14.34
CA ILE A 420 8.67 25.55 -15.10
C ILE A 420 10.09 25.95 -15.51
N LEU A 421 11.06 25.13 -15.15
CA LEU A 421 12.45 25.25 -15.59
C LEU A 421 12.67 24.50 -16.92
N TRP A 422 12.17 23.26 -17.00
CA TRP A 422 12.14 22.47 -18.23
C TRP A 422 11.02 21.43 -18.22
N LYS A 423 10.70 20.91 -19.41
CA LYS A 423 9.70 19.86 -19.66
C LYS A 423 10.21 18.89 -20.72
N SER A 424 10.07 17.59 -20.49
CA SER A 424 10.52 16.55 -21.41
C SER A 424 9.43 15.52 -21.67
N ASP A 425 9.25 15.15 -22.94
CA ASP A 425 8.28 14.15 -23.39
C ASP A 425 8.89 12.75 -23.35
N LEU A 426 8.44 11.94 -22.40
CA LEU A 426 8.85 10.55 -22.27
C LEU A 426 8.00 9.62 -23.14
N SER A 427 6.83 10.10 -23.60
CA SER A 427 5.82 9.32 -24.32
C SER A 427 5.41 8.01 -23.62
N GLY A 428 5.60 7.93 -22.30
CA GLY A 428 5.22 6.82 -21.43
C GLY A 428 4.83 7.35 -20.06
N GLN A 429 3.70 6.87 -19.51
CA GLN A 429 3.09 7.42 -18.30
C GLN A 429 3.99 7.18 -17.06
N ASN A 430 4.08 8.16 -16.15
CA ASN A 430 4.67 8.01 -14.83
C ASN A 430 3.66 8.50 -13.79
N TYR A 431 3.12 7.60 -12.96
CA TYR A 431 1.97 7.94 -12.09
C TYR A 431 2.29 7.82 -10.60
N TYR A 432 2.86 6.69 -10.16
CA TYR A 432 3.19 6.46 -8.74
C TYR A 432 4.66 6.71 -8.39
N ASP A 433 5.53 6.43 -9.34
CA ASP A 433 6.95 6.29 -9.10
C ASP A 433 7.63 7.66 -9.03
N ALA A 434 8.35 7.89 -7.95
CA ALA A 434 9.17 9.08 -7.79
C ALA A 434 10.28 9.09 -8.85
N VAL A 435 10.86 10.26 -9.07
CA VAL A 435 12.05 10.41 -9.91
C VAL A 435 13.28 10.40 -8.99
N MET A 436 14.31 9.64 -9.34
CA MET A 436 15.58 9.72 -8.60
C MET A 436 16.45 10.79 -9.26
N VAL A 437 17.01 11.71 -8.48
CA VAL A 437 17.98 12.69 -8.97
C VAL A 437 19.30 12.41 -8.29
N ASP A 438 20.34 12.12 -9.08
CA ASP A 438 21.66 11.80 -8.56
C ASP A 438 22.72 12.23 -9.57
N ASP A 439 23.79 12.89 -9.11
CA ASP A 439 24.93 13.31 -9.94
C ASP A 439 24.53 14.06 -11.23
N GLY A 440 23.61 15.03 -11.11
CA GLY A 440 23.13 15.80 -12.27
C GLY A 440 22.31 15.02 -13.30
N ARG A 441 21.82 13.83 -12.93
CA ARG A 441 20.94 12.98 -13.77
C ARG A 441 19.61 12.73 -13.08
N VAL A 442 18.54 12.75 -13.86
CA VAL A 442 17.18 12.41 -13.41
C VAL A 442 16.80 11.05 -14.01
N PHE A 443 16.49 10.08 -13.17
CA PHE A 443 16.07 8.76 -13.58
C PHE A 443 14.57 8.59 -13.40
N VAL A 444 13.87 8.28 -14.51
CA VAL A 444 12.40 8.22 -14.53
C VAL A 444 11.93 6.88 -15.09
N GLY A 445 11.27 6.09 -14.25
CA GLY A 445 10.57 4.88 -14.64
C GLY A 445 9.19 5.18 -15.22
N THR A 446 8.77 4.42 -16.23
CA THR A 446 7.46 4.62 -16.90
C THR A 446 6.68 3.32 -17.05
N TYR A 447 5.39 3.45 -17.33
CA TYR A 447 4.43 2.38 -17.67
C TYR A 447 4.59 1.84 -19.09
N SER A 448 5.56 2.36 -19.84
CA SER A 448 5.98 1.82 -21.13
C SER A 448 7.10 0.78 -21.02
N GLY A 449 7.44 0.36 -19.81
CA GLY A 449 8.52 -0.58 -19.52
C GLY A 449 9.90 0.05 -19.53
N LYS A 450 9.97 1.38 -19.66
CA LYS A 450 11.22 2.10 -19.89
C LYS A 450 11.71 2.83 -18.65
N LEU A 451 13.03 2.79 -18.46
CA LEU A 451 13.78 3.66 -17.57
C LEU A 451 14.50 4.71 -18.42
N PHE A 452 14.27 5.98 -18.15
CA PHE A 452 14.94 7.11 -18.80
C PHE A 452 16.01 7.69 -17.88
N SER A 453 17.07 8.23 -18.46
CA SER A 453 18.00 9.16 -17.83
C SER A 453 17.93 10.50 -18.57
N LEU A 454 17.71 11.58 -17.83
CA LEU A 454 17.68 12.95 -18.32
C LEU A 454 18.80 13.73 -17.66
N ASP A 455 19.32 14.73 -18.35
CA ASP A 455 20.19 15.74 -17.74
C ASP A 455 19.36 16.62 -16.79
N ALA A 456 19.75 16.73 -15.52
CA ALA A 456 18.97 17.46 -14.52
C ALA A 456 18.91 18.96 -14.82
N SER A 457 19.91 19.51 -15.51
CA SER A 457 19.97 20.94 -15.80
C SER A 457 19.05 21.33 -16.97
N THR A 458 19.02 20.51 -18.02
CA THR A 458 18.31 20.85 -19.28
C THR A 458 17.01 20.08 -19.48
N GLY A 459 16.85 18.94 -18.80
CA GLY A 459 15.80 17.97 -19.08
C GLY A 459 16.04 17.14 -20.34
N GLU A 460 17.14 17.33 -21.06
CA GLU A 460 17.40 16.54 -22.28
C GLU A 460 17.48 15.05 -21.96
N ILE A 461 16.79 14.22 -22.75
CA ILE A 461 16.86 12.76 -22.62
C ILE A 461 18.26 12.32 -23.08
N VAL A 462 19.06 11.86 -22.14
CA VAL A 462 20.42 11.38 -22.37
C VAL A 462 20.39 9.95 -22.92
N SER A 463 19.64 9.06 -22.27
CA SER A 463 19.44 7.68 -22.73
C SER A 463 18.19 7.05 -22.12
N TYR A 464 17.75 5.92 -22.66
CA TYR A 464 16.70 5.11 -22.07
C TYR A 464 16.93 3.62 -22.35
N VAL A 465 16.30 2.76 -21.55
CA VAL A 465 16.28 1.32 -21.77
C VAL A 465 14.89 0.74 -21.53
N GLU A 466 14.50 -0.24 -22.34
CA GLU A 466 13.29 -1.05 -22.12
C GLU A 466 13.64 -2.20 -21.17
N ALA A 467 13.28 -2.03 -19.90
CA ALA A 467 13.62 -2.97 -18.84
C ALA A 467 12.54 -4.01 -18.58
N ALA A 468 11.28 -3.68 -18.90
CA ALA A 468 10.14 -4.57 -18.77
C ALA A 468 9.34 -4.59 -20.07
N SER A 469 8.71 -5.73 -20.36
CA SER A 469 7.75 -5.87 -21.45
C SER A 469 6.78 -7.00 -21.10
N PHE A 470 5.54 -6.65 -20.82
CA PHE A 470 4.47 -7.61 -20.50
C PHE A 470 3.37 -7.54 -21.57
N PRO A 471 2.96 -8.67 -22.16
CA PRO A 471 1.95 -8.68 -23.22
C PRO A 471 0.55 -8.36 -22.65
N SER A 472 -0.11 -7.34 -23.24
CA SER A 472 -1.51 -6.93 -22.97
C SER A 472 -1.74 -6.34 -21.57
N THR A 473 -1.91 -5.02 -21.48
CA THR A 473 -2.32 -4.35 -20.23
C THR A 473 -3.37 -3.26 -20.46
N VAL A 474 -4.08 -2.89 -19.40
CA VAL A 474 -5.15 -1.87 -19.36
C VAL A 474 -4.63 -0.46 -19.66
N TYR A 475 -3.31 -0.20 -19.50
CA TYR A 475 -2.69 1.13 -19.62
C TYR A 475 -1.71 1.29 -20.80
N GLY A 476 -1.62 0.28 -21.68
CA GLY A 476 -0.74 0.27 -22.87
C GLY A 476 0.31 -0.86 -22.83
N ASP A 477 0.97 -1.11 -23.96
CA ASP A 477 2.04 -2.11 -24.04
C ASP A 477 3.31 -1.58 -23.34
N GLY A 478 3.92 -2.37 -22.42
CA GLY A 478 5.25 -2.07 -21.89
C GLY A 478 5.53 -2.44 -20.43
N GLY A 479 4.54 -2.44 -19.53
CA GLY A 479 4.78 -2.71 -18.11
C GLY A 479 5.34 -1.52 -17.32
N ARG A 480 5.38 -1.61 -16.00
CA ARG A 480 5.85 -0.56 -15.09
C ARG A 480 7.31 -0.79 -14.69
N VAL A 481 8.11 0.27 -14.75
CA VAL A 481 9.43 0.36 -14.11
C VAL A 481 9.29 1.26 -12.88
N CYS A 482 9.58 0.73 -11.70
CA CYS A 482 9.49 1.49 -10.45
C CYS A 482 10.71 2.39 -10.22
N THR A 483 10.62 3.28 -9.22
CA THR A 483 11.72 4.18 -8.82
C THR A 483 13.03 3.41 -8.60
N PRO A 484 14.12 3.75 -9.31
CA PRO A 484 15.41 3.12 -9.07
C PRO A 484 16.06 3.61 -7.78
N VAL A 485 16.95 2.78 -7.24
CA VAL A 485 17.96 3.15 -6.23
C VAL A 485 19.34 2.81 -6.76
N LYS A 486 20.35 3.55 -6.33
CA LYS A 486 21.73 3.40 -6.82
C LYS A 486 22.67 2.86 -5.74
N ILE A 487 23.56 1.96 -6.12
CA ILE A 487 24.73 1.56 -5.34
C ILE A 487 25.92 1.50 -6.29
N ASP A 488 26.94 2.32 -6.03
CA ASP A 488 28.03 2.58 -6.99
C ASP A 488 27.46 3.00 -8.35
N ASP A 489 27.86 2.35 -9.45
CA ASP A 489 27.34 2.62 -10.79
C ASP A 489 26.11 1.77 -11.13
N ILE A 490 25.52 1.02 -10.20
CA ILE A 490 24.43 0.06 -10.48
C ILE A 490 23.10 0.59 -9.96
N LEU A 491 22.14 0.71 -10.86
CA LEU A 491 20.73 1.01 -10.58
C LEU A 491 19.96 -0.28 -10.38
N PHE A 492 19.23 -0.37 -9.28
CA PHE A 492 18.33 -1.47 -8.94
C PHE A 492 16.89 -0.97 -8.90
N PHE A 493 15.97 -1.72 -9.48
CA PHE A 493 14.55 -1.38 -9.46
C PHE A 493 13.66 -2.61 -9.67
N SER A 494 12.45 -2.54 -9.15
CA SER A 494 11.40 -3.51 -9.43
C SER A 494 10.64 -3.15 -10.72
N THR A 495 10.00 -4.16 -11.30
CA THR A 495 9.15 -4.05 -12.50
C THR A 495 7.83 -4.78 -12.27
N SER A 496 6.75 -4.34 -12.90
CA SER A 496 5.47 -5.06 -12.89
C SER A 496 4.73 -4.95 -14.21
N ASP A 497 3.66 -5.72 -14.40
CA ASP A 497 2.75 -5.62 -15.55
C ASP A 497 1.91 -4.33 -15.57
N GLY A 498 2.07 -3.41 -14.60
CA GLY A 498 1.40 -2.11 -14.59
C GLY A 498 -0.09 -2.16 -14.25
N LEU A 499 -0.62 -3.27 -13.71
CA LEU A 499 -2.02 -3.40 -13.30
C LEU A 499 -2.31 -2.87 -11.88
N GLY A 500 -1.41 -2.07 -11.31
CA GLY A 500 -1.55 -1.52 -9.96
C GLY A 500 -1.64 -2.62 -8.90
N MET A 501 -2.64 -2.56 -8.02
CA MET A 501 -2.93 -3.60 -7.01
C MET A 501 -3.24 -4.98 -7.59
N ASN A 502 -3.64 -5.04 -8.87
CA ASN A 502 -3.94 -6.29 -9.55
C ASN A 502 -2.73 -6.85 -10.32
N SER A 503 -1.52 -6.34 -10.07
CA SER A 503 -0.34 -6.85 -10.76
C SER A 503 -0.15 -8.33 -10.43
N THR A 504 0.04 -9.13 -11.49
CA THR A 504 0.22 -10.58 -11.40
C THR A 504 1.59 -11.02 -11.86
N GLN A 505 2.25 -10.18 -12.66
CA GLN A 505 3.61 -10.39 -13.15
C GLN A 505 4.48 -9.22 -12.70
N GLY A 506 5.73 -9.54 -12.39
CA GLY A 506 6.71 -8.57 -11.96
C GLY A 506 8.07 -9.20 -11.78
N GLY A 507 9.03 -8.37 -11.39
CA GLY A 507 10.42 -8.75 -11.35
C GLY A 507 11.32 -7.66 -10.80
N PHE A 508 12.62 -7.89 -10.92
CA PHE A 508 13.65 -6.94 -10.52
C PHE A 508 14.77 -6.94 -11.54
N CYS A 509 15.33 -5.76 -11.75
CA CYS A 509 16.40 -5.51 -12.70
C CYS A 509 17.55 -4.78 -12.03
N ALA A 510 18.75 -5.02 -12.53
CA ALA A 510 19.93 -4.24 -12.23
C ALA A 510 20.60 -3.79 -13.53
N TYR A 511 20.88 -2.50 -13.64
CA TYR A 511 21.57 -1.90 -14.79
C TYR A 511 22.75 -1.07 -14.30
N ALA A 512 23.93 -1.31 -14.86
CA ALA A 512 25.05 -0.40 -14.68
C ALA A 512 24.80 0.84 -15.55
N PHE A 513 24.98 2.02 -14.98
CA PHE A 513 24.90 3.29 -15.69
C PHE A 513 26.30 3.88 -15.80
N LYS A 514 26.89 3.80 -17.00
CA LYS A 514 28.27 4.21 -17.25
C LYS A 514 28.36 4.98 -18.55
N ASN A 515 29.05 6.11 -18.54
CA ASN A 515 29.19 7.00 -19.70
C ASN A 515 27.83 7.30 -20.34
N ASP A 516 26.85 7.69 -19.50
CA ASP A 516 25.50 8.05 -19.93
C ASP A 516 24.69 6.92 -20.61
N ALA A 517 25.12 5.66 -20.47
CA ALA A 517 24.47 4.50 -21.07
C ALA A 517 24.09 3.44 -20.04
N PHE A 518 22.92 2.84 -20.25
CA PHE A 518 22.44 1.67 -19.50
C PHE A 518 23.04 0.37 -20.03
N VAL A 519 23.63 -0.43 -19.15
CA VAL A 519 24.12 -1.77 -19.45
C VAL A 519 23.41 -2.76 -18.54
N LYS A 520 22.61 -3.67 -19.11
CA LYS A 520 21.89 -4.70 -18.35
C LYS A 520 22.89 -5.59 -17.62
N VAL A 521 22.77 -5.69 -16.30
CA VAL A 521 23.60 -6.55 -15.45
C VAL A 521 22.79 -7.76 -15.00
N TYR A 522 21.53 -7.56 -14.62
CA TYR A 522 20.66 -8.62 -14.11
C TYR A 522 19.19 -8.31 -14.39
N SER A 523 18.39 -9.36 -14.57
CA SER A 523 16.94 -9.26 -14.76
C SER A 523 16.30 -10.60 -14.41
N GLU A 524 15.25 -10.54 -13.59
CA GLU A 524 14.48 -11.72 -13.16
C GLU A 524 13.01 -11.32 -13.04
N THR A 525 12.11 -12.18 -13.54
CA THR A 525 10.66 -11.91 -13.63
C THR A 525 9.80 -13.03 -13.04
N SER A 526 10.40 -14.00 -12.37
CA SER A 526 9.69 -15.18 -11.83
C SER A 526 9.18 -15.03 -10.39
N TYR A 527 9.55 -13.94 -9.69
CA TYR A 527 9.23 -13.72 -8.27
C TYR A 527 8.05 -12.76 -8.04
N GLY A 528 7.14 -12.65 -9.01
CA GLY A 528 5.89 -11.92 -8.85
C GLY A 528 6.09 -10.42 -8.62
N GLN A 529 5.12 -9.78 -7.97
CA GLN A 529 5.17 -8.34 -7.71
C GLN A 529 6.08 -8.05 -6.51
N GLY A 530 7.09 -7.20 -6.73
CA GLY A 530 7.96 -6.66 -5.68
C GLY A 530 7.42 -5.37 -5.06
N SER A 531 8.03 -4.94 -3.96
CA SER A 531 7.82 -3.60 -3.38
C SER A 531 8.18 -2.51 -4.39
N THR A 532 7.49 -1.35 -4.29
CA THR A 532 7.71 -0.21 -5.20
C THR A 532 9.14 0.33 -5.12
N PHE A 533 9.73 0.38 -3.93
CA PHE A 533 11.11 0.76 -3.73
C PHE A 533 11.92 -0.45 -3.24
N MET A 534 13.21 -0.44 -3.57
CA MET A 534 14.21 -1.35 -3.01
C MET A 534 15.05 -0.59 -2.00
N THR A 535 15.54 -1.26 -0.97
CA THR A 535 16.30 -0.66 0.13
C THR A 535 17.80 -0.89 -0.10
N PRO A 536 18.58 0.13 -0.48
CA PRO A 536 20.02 -0.02 -0.63
C PRO A 536 20.67 -0.19 0.75
N VAL A 537 21.63 -1.11 0.82
CA VAL A 537 22.45 -1.38 2.00
C VAL A 537 23.89 -1.54 1.54
N ALA A 538 24.78 -0.69 2.05
CA ALA A 538 26.22 -0.78 1.85
C ALA A 538 26.91 -0.87 3.21
N SER A 539 27.34 -2.08 3.56
CA SER A 539 28.06 -2.38 4.80
C SER A 539 29.26 -3.27 4.51
N ASP A 540 30.16 -3.43 5.49
CA ASP A 540 31.30 -4.35 5.37
C ASP A 540 30.89 -5.82 5.13
N LYS A 541 29.65 -6.20 5.51
CA LYS A 541 29.15 -7.57 5.41
C LYS A 541 28.34 -7.83 4.15
N PHE A 542 27.66 -6.80 3.63
CA PHE A 542 26.78 -6.92 2.48
C PHE A 542 26.67 -5.58 1.75
N LYS A 543 26.73 -5.64 0.42
CA LYS A 543 26.54 -4.50 -0.47
C LYS A 543 25.54 -4.87 -1.57
N GLY A 544 24.36 -4.29 -1.53
CA GLY A 544 23.25 -4.62 -2.42
C GLY A 544 21.92 -4.06 -1.94
N VAL A 545 20.82 -4.62 -2.42
CA VAL A 545 19.46 -4.15 -2.12
C VAL A 545 18.62 -5.22 -1.44
N TYR A 546 17.73 -4.79 -0.55
CA TYR A 546 16.68 -5.59 0.07
C TYR A 546 15.32 -5.19 -0.46
N PHE A 547 14.40 -6.14 -0.60
CA PHE A 547 13.07 -5.89 -1.13
C PHE A 547 12.12 -7.03 -0.76
N ALA A 548 10.83 -6.70 -0.67
CA ALA A 548 9.78 -7.69 -0.45
C ALA A 548 9.14 -8.10 -1.77
N THR A 549 8.72 -9.36 -1.86
CA THR A 549 8.00 -9.92 -3.01
C THR A 549 6.81 -10.75 -2.56
N ASP A 550 6.01 -11.23 -3.51
CA ASP A 550 4.98 -12.24 -3.25
C ASP A 550 5.56 -13.57 -2.70
N TYR A 551 6.87 -13.79 -2.78
CA TYR A 551 7.56 -15.02 -2.36
C TYR A 551 8.41 -14.87 -1.10
N GLY A 552 8.53 -13.66 -0.54
CA GLY A 552 9.30 -13.42 0.68
C GLY A 552 10.12 -12.14 0.66
N LEU A 553 10.83 -11.91 1.76
CA LEU A 553 11.90 -10.93 1.88
C LEU A 553 13.15 -11.48 1.21
N MET A 554 13.71 -10.70 0.30
CA MET A 554 14.85 -11.09 -0.52
C MET A 554 15.93 -10.01 -0.47
N ARG A 555 17.15 -10.40 -0.82
CA ARG A 555 18.24 -9.46 -1.12
C ARG A 555 18.95 -9.83 -2.41
N LEU A 556 19.42 -8.82 -3.12
CA LEU A 556 20.25 -8.94 -4.31
C LEU A 556 21.54 -8.16 -4.08
N SER A 557 22.67 -8.86 -4.07
CA SER A 557 23.98 -8.24 -3.93
C SER A 557 24.45 -7.57 -5.21
N THR A 558 25.46 -6.70 -5.10
CA THR A 558 26.17 -6.07 -6.23
C THR A 558 26.92 -7.06 -7.12
N ASP A 559 27.21 -8.27 -6.66
CA ASP A 559 27.72 -9.39 -7.47
C ASP A 559 26.60 -10.28 -8.05
N MET A 560 25.35 -9.79 -8.03
CA MET A 560 24.16 -10.39 -8.63
C MET A 560 23.76 -11.75 -8.05
N LYS A 561 24.03 -11.96 -6.76
CA LYS A 561 23.53 -13.12 -6.01
C LYS A 561 22.21 -12.76 -5.35
N LEU A 562 21.18 -13.48 -5.77
CA LEU A 562 19.85 -13.39 -5.20
C LEU A 562 19.71 -14.39 -4.05
N GLU A 563 19.24 -13.93 -2.90
CA GLU A 563 18.98 -14.76 -1.73
C GLU A 563 17.56 -14.52 -1.22
N VAL A 564 16.81 -15.60 -0.98
CA VAL A 564 15.55 -15.56 -0.21
C VAL A 564 15.93 -15.63 1.26
N LEU A 565 15.63 -14.58 2.01
CA LEU A 565 15.98 -14.49 3.43
C LEU A 565 14.86 -15.03 4.32
N ASN A 566 13.61 -14.72 3.97
CA ASN A 566 12.46 -15.14 4.76
C ASN A 566 11.18 -15.23 3.92
N GLU A 567 10.71 -16.45 3.66
CA GLU A 567 9.48 -16.73 2.90
C GLU A 567 8.19 -16.35 3.66
N ALA A 568 8.25 -16.26 5.00
CA ALA A 568 7.10 -15.89 5.82
C ALA A 568 6.74 -14.40 5.69
N ILE A 569 7.72 -13.56 5.30
CA ILE A 569 7.54 -12.13 5.05
C ILE A 569 7.21 -11.93 3.57
N SER A 570 6.01 -12.35 3.14
CA SER A 570 5.56 -12.33 1.75
C SER A 570 4.34 -11.43 1.54
N GLY A 571 4.14 -10.96 0.31
CA GLY A 571 2.99 -10.12 -0.05
C GLY A 571 3.06 -8.67 0.49
N ILE A 572 4.18 -8.29 1.10
CA ILE A 572 4.40 -6.94 1.60
C ILE A 572 4.65 -5.99 0.42
N ARG A 573 3.74 -5.02 0.27
CA ARG A 573 3.79 -4.00 -0.80
C ARG A 573 4.54 -2.73 -0.38
N ALA A 574 4.45 -2.36 0.89
CA ALA A 574 5.21 -1.24 1.44
C ALA A 574 6.70 -1.59 1.42
N SER A 575 7.53 -0.62 1.07
CA SER A 575 8.96 -0.89 0.89
C SER A 575 9.66 -1.03 2.25
N PRO A 576 10.60 -1.98 2.39
CA PRO A 576 11.43 -2.03 3.59
C PRO A 576 12.25 -0.73 3.73
N PHE A 577 12.55 -0.35 4.96
CA PHE A 577 13.45 0.76 5.26
C PHE A 577 14.57 0.33 6.19
N LEU A 578 15.79 0.75 5.87
CA LEU A 578 16.94 0.55 6.72
C LEU A 578 16.88 1.52 7.89
N VAL A 579 16.95 1.00 9.11
CA VAL A 579 17.01 1.78 10.35
C VAL A 579 18.34 1.47 11.04
N ASN A 580 19.07 2.52 11.44
CA ASN A 580 20.36 2.48 12.14
C ASN A 580 21.45 1.64 11.45
N GLY A 581 21.29 1.33 10.16
CA GLY A 581 22.21 0.48 9.41
C GLY A 581 22.17 -1.01 9.78
N THR A 582 21.27 -1.44 10.68
CA THR A 582 21.28 -2.80 11.24
C THR A 582 20.01 -3.60 10.99
N ASP A 583 18.86 -2.93 10.87
CA ASP A 583 17.56 -3.58 10.80
C ASP A 583 16.71 -3.00 9.68
N LEU A 584 15.79 -3.82 9.17
CA LEU A 584 14.74 -3.43 8.24
C LEU A 584 13.43 -3.25 8.98
N LEU A 585 12.78 -2.13 8.73
CA LEU A 585 11.44 -1.82 9.20
C LEU A 585 10.44 -2.01 8.04
N MET A 586 9.36 -2.74 8.29
CA MET A 586 8.40 -3.14 7.26
C MET A 586 6.97 -3.11 7.82
N GLN A 587 5.98 -2.74 6.99
CA GLN A 587 4.55 -2.94 7.27
C GLN A 587 3.91 -3.84 6.24
N ASP A 588 3.02 -4.69 6.73
CA ASP A 588 2.07 -5.42 5.91
C ASP A 588 0.84 -4.57 5.58
N TYR A 589 0.40 -4.61 4.32
CA TYR A 589 -0.88 -4.05 3.89
C TYR A 589 -1.98 -5.07 4.21
N ALA A 590 -2.86 -4.73 5.14
CA ALA A 590 -3.81 -5.69 5.73
C ALA A 590 -5.00 -6.02 4.80
N TYR A 591 -4.77 -6.65 3.65
CA TYR A 591 -5.85 -7.34 2.95
C TYR A 591 -6.08 -8.68 3.66
N ALA A 592 -6.84 -8.65 4.75
CA ALA A 592 -7.14 -9.84 5.54
C ALA A 592 -7.89 -10.88 4.68
N LYS A 593 -7.18 -11.73 3.95
CA LYS A 593 -7.67 -13.08 3.69
C LYS A 593 -7.47 -13.85 4.99
N ASN A 594 -8.54 -13.91 5.80
CA ASN A 594 -8.66 -14.73 7.01
C ASN A 594 -8.07 -14.12 8.31
N GLY A 595 -8.04 -12.79 8.45
CA GLY A 595 -7.85 -12.13 9.75
C GLY A 595 -6.42 -12.10 10.31
N VAL A 596 -5.41 -12.51 9.53
CA VAL A 596 -3.98 -12.36 9.88
C VAL A 596 -3.35 -11.44 8.83
N GLY A 597 -3.15 -10.18 9.19
CA GLY A 597 -2.55 -9.16 8.35
C GLY A 597 -2.41 -7.85 9.11
N GLY A 598 -1.54 -6.97 8.65
CA GLY A 598 -1.33 -5.65 9.25
C GLY A 598 -0.33 -5.64 10.40
N ASN A 599 0.75 -6.40 10.31
CA ASN A 599 1.84 -6.28 11.27
C ASN A 599 2.89 -5.28 10.82
N MET A 600 3.51 -4.60 11.79
CA MET A 600 4.81 -3.99 11.60
C MET A 600 5.89 -4.98 12.03
N TYR A 601 6.97 -5.07 11.28
CA TYR A 601 8.09 -5.96 11.54
C TYR A 601 9.39 -5.15 11.66
N ARG A 602 10.19 -5.48 12.67
CA ARG A 602 11.63 -5.18 12.71
C ARG A 602 12.37 -6.46 12.39
N VAL A 603 13.14 -6.45 11.31
CA VAL A 603 13.77 -7.65 10.74
C VAL A 603 15.28 -7.41 10.66
N GLY A 604 16.09 -8.35 11.12
CA GLY A 604 17.53 -8.27 10.97
C GLY A 604 17.93 -8.37 9.49
N LEU A 605 19.10 -7.85 9.12
CA LEU A 605 19.65 -8.00 7.76
C LEU A 605 19.90 -9.48 7.34
N ASP A 606 19.80 -10.43 8.27
CA ASP A 606 19.81 -11.87 8.02
C ASP A 606 18.42 -12.47 7.70
N GLY A 607 17.36 -11.64 7.72
CA GLY A 607 15.98 -12.04 7.45
C GLY A 607 15.18 -12.48 8.67
N LYS A 608 15.79 -12.53 9.87
CA LYS A 608 15.07 -12.95 11.08
C LYS A 608 14.16 -11.84 11.58
N ILE A 609 12.91 -12.18 11.89
CA ILE A 609 11.98 -11.26 12.56
C ILE A 609 12.49 -11.09 13.99
N LEU A 610 12.96 -9.88 14.32
CA LEU A 610 13.47 -9.53 15.65
C LEU A 610 12.31 -9.11 16.56
N ALA A 611 11.37 -8.34 16.01
CA ALA A 611 10.22 -7.84 16.72
C ALA A 611 9.02 -7.67 15.78
N GLN A 612 7.83 -7.73 16.37
CA GLN A 612 6.56 -7.60 15.65
C GLN A 612 5.57 -6.79 16.48
N PHE A 613 4.93 -5.82 15.84
CA PHE A 613 3.85 -5.05 16.44
C PHE A 613 2.58 -5.26 15.63
N GLN A 614 1.58 -5.88 16.27
CA GLN A 614 0.27 -6.07 15.67
C GLN A 614 -0.49 -4.75 15.66
N ARG A 615 -1.06 -4.43 14.50
CA ARG A 615 -1.89 -3.25 14.33
C ARG A 615 -2.98 -3.13 15.42
N PRO A 616 -3.12 -1.96 16.06
CA PRO A 616 -4.21 -1.67 16.98
C PRO A 616 -5.59 -1.90 16.37
N ALA A 617 -6.56 -2.28 17.20
CA ALA A 617 -7.93 -2.57 16.76
C ALA A 617 -8.64 -1.34 16.15
N GLU A 618 -8.26 -0.11 16.56
CA GLU A 618 -8.80 1.13 16.00
C GLU A 618 -8.29 1.46 14.58
N VAL A 619 -7.23 0.80 14.11
CA VAL A 619 -6.74 0.97 12.74
C VAL A 619 -7.49 0.01 11.82
N ASP A 620 -8.07 0.54 10.74
CA ASP A 620 -8.77 -0.29 9.75
C ASP A 620 -7.82 -1.09 8.85
N GLN A 621 -6.84 -0.42 8.21
CA GLN A 621 -5.75 -1.03 7.42
C GLN A 621 -4.53 -0.10 7.37
N TRP A 622 -3.30 -0.63 7.41
CA TRP A 622 -2.11 0.16 7.07
C TRP A 622 -2.15 0.55 5.60
N THR A 623 -1.56 1.69 5.24
CA THR A 623 -1.43 2.09 3.82
C THR A 623 -0.33 1.29 3.12
N MET A 624 -0.27 1.37 1.79
CA MET A 624 0.81 0.79 0.98
C MET A 624 2.06 1.68 0.93
N SER A 625 1.97 2.92 1.43
CA SER A 625 3.11 3.83 1.59
C SER A 625 4.00 3.41 2.75
N PRO A 626 5.33 3.52 2.63
CA PRO A 626 6.24 3.17 3.71
C PRO A 626 6.03 3.99 4.99
N MET A 627 6.18 3.36 6.15
CA MET A 627 6.37 4.05 7.43
C MET A 627 7.72 4.73 7.50
N ILE A 628 7.82 5.74 8.37
CA ILE A 628 9.08 6.38 8.70
C ILE A 628 9.34 6.32 10.21
N ALA A 629 10.59 6.11 10.58
CA ALA A 629 11.05 6.16 11.97
C ALA A 629 11.96 7.37 12.12
N VAL A 630 11.62 8.25 13.06
CA VAL A 630 12.38 9.49 13.32
C VAL A 630 12.36 9.74 14.82
N GLY A 631 13.54 9.87 15.42
CA GLY A 631 13.70 9.91 16.88
C GLY A 631 13.28 8.57 17.48
N ASP A 632 12.46 8.61 18.52
CA ASP A 632 11.91 7.46 19.25
C ASP A 632 10.54 6.98 18.73
N ARG A 633 10.11 7.48 17.57
CA ARG A 633 8.74 7.32 17.06
C ARG A 633 8.69 6.79 15.65
N ILE A 634 7.62 6.07 15.36
CA ILE A 634 7.27 5.59 14.02
C ILE A 634 5.96 6.25 13.58
N TYR A 635 5.96 6.77 12.36
CA TYR A 635 4.85 7.42 11.71
C TYR A 635 4.40 6.57 10.52
N SER A 636 3.10 6.27 10.45
CA SER A 636 2.53 5.52 9.33
C SER A 636 1.15 6.03 8.94
N GLY A 637 0.86 6.00 7.64
CA GLY A 637 -0.48 6.19 7.11
C GLY A 637 -1.34 4.93 7.24
N THR A 638 -2.64 5.11 7.10
CA THR A 638 -3.67 4.06 7.07
C THR A 638 -4.73 4.41 6.05
N ASP A 639 -5.59 3.45 5.72
CA ASP A 639 -6.65 3.65 4.72
C ASP A 639 -7.74 4.64 5.16
N ASN A 640 -7.76 5.04 6.44
CA ASN A 640 -8.70 6.03 6.95
C ASN A 640 -8.03 7.14 7.78
N GLY A 641 -6.70 7.24 7.85
CA GLY A 641 -6.05 7.96 8.96
C GLY A 641 -4.53 7.94 8.98
N PHE A 642 -3.93 8.54 10.00
CA PHE A 642 -2.49 8.39 10.28
C PHE A 642 -2.24 8.08 11.75
N PHE A 643 -1.10 7.43 12.02
CA PHE A 643 -0.77 6.89 13.33
C PHE A 643 0.67 7.23 13.73
N ILE A 644 0.84 7.45 15.03
CA ILE A 644 2.14 7.64 15.68
C ILE A 644 2.24 6.60 16.79
N VAL A 645 3.28 5.77 16.73
CA VAL A 645 3.61 4.82 17.79
C VAL A 645 4.98 5.14 18.37
N GLU A 646 5.14 4.93 19.67
CA GLU A 646 6.39 5.14 20.39
C GLU A 646 6.70 3.91 21.26
N GLY A 647 7.98 3.70 21.56
CA GLY A 647 8.44 2.61 22.41
C GLY A 647 8.97 1.41 21.65
N LYS A 648 9.37 0.38 22.40
CA LYS A 648 10.07 -0.79 21.87
C LYS A 648 9.12 -1.82 21.31
N MET A 649 9.35 -2.23 20.07
CA MET A 649 8.57 -3.30 19.45
C MET A 649 8.69 -4.61 20.25
N PRO A 650 7.57 -5.32 20.51
CA PRO A 650 7.59 -6.60 21.21
C PRO A 650 8.45 -7.63 20.47
N SER A 651 9.39 -8.26 21.19
CA SER A 651 10.23 -9.30 20.61
C SER A 651 9.41 -10.55 20.30
N VAL A 652 9.69 -11.17 19.16
CA VAL A 652 9.11 -12.49 18.84
C VAL A 652 9.99 -13.54 19.51
N GLY A 653 9.40 -14.43 20.31
CA GLY A 653 10.12 -15.54 20.93
C GLY A 653 10.83 -16.36 19.84
N GLN A 654 12.17 -16.47 19.94
CA GLN A 654 12.96 -17.24 18.99
C GLN A 654 12.66 -18.73 19.16
N GLU A 655 11.85 -19.31 18.27
CA GLU A 655 11.98 -20.74 18.00
C GLU A 655 13.19 -20.94 17.09
N GLU A 656 14.33 -21.27 17.70
CA GLU A 656 15.41 -21.93 16.98
C GLU A 656 14.85 -23.23 16.40
N LYS A 657 14.59 -23.25 15.09
CA LYS A 657 14.57 -24.51 14.35
C LYS A 657 15.98 -25.06 14.34
N ASP A 658 16.29 -25.84 15.38
CA ASP A 658 17.37 -26.81 15.35
C ASP A 658 17.32 -27.53 14.01
N ALA A 659 18.45 -27.58 13.31
CA ALA A 659 18.64 -28.38 12.10
C ALA A 659 18.62 -29.87 12.48
N GLY A 660 17.46 -30.35 12.93
CA GLY A 660 17.20 -31.73 13.22
C GLY A 660 17.31 -32.56 11.95
N ILE A 661 17.85 -33.76 12.11
CA ILE A 661 18.02 -34.77 11.05
C ILE A 661 16.76 -34.81 10.17
N ASN A 662 16.94 -34.58 8.86
CA ASN A 662 15.86 -34.52 7.88
C ASN A 662 14.86 -35.68 8.10
N PRO A 663 13.57 -35.39 8.36
CA PRO A 663 12.53 -36.38 8.66
C PRO A 663 12.39 -37.47 7.59
N LEU A 664 12.82 -37.21 6.36
CA LEU A 664 12.89 -38.19 5.27
C LEU A 664 13.74 -39.41 5.66
N TRP A 665 14.89 -39.22 6.31
CA TRP A 665 15.80 -40.32 6.67
C TRP A 665 15.30 -41.13 7.87
N ILE A 666 14.63 -40.48 8.82
CA ILE A 666 13.98 -41.15 9.95
C ILE A 666 12.79 -42.00 9.44
N ALA A 667 11.99 -41.45 8.52
CA ALA A 667 10.85 -42.16 7.92
C ALA A 667 11.29 -43.34 7.04
N ILE A 668 12.35 -43.18 6.23
CA ILE A 668 12.94 -44.28 5.45
C ILE A 668 13.46 -45.37 6.39
N GLY A 669 14.11 -45.00 7.50
CA GLY A 669 14.60 -45.93 8.51
C GLY A 669 13.49 -46.74 9.19
N VAL A 670 12.39 -46.09 9.59
CA VAL A 670 11.24 -46.75 10.23
C VAL A 670 10.49 -47.65 9.25
N LEU A 671 10.29 -47.23 8.01
CA LEU A 671 9.62 -48.04 6.98
C LEU A 671 10.44 -49.28 6.63
N ALA A 672 11.76 -49.14 6.50
CA ALA A 672 12.66 -50.27 6.27
C ALA A 672 12.63 -51.28 7.44
N ALA A 673 12.61 -50.79 8.69
CA ALA A 673 12.49 -51.64 9.88
C ALA A 673 11.14 -52.38 9.95
N ALA A 674 10.03 -51.70 9.62
CA ALA A 674 8.70 -52.31 9.60
C ALA A 674 8.55 -53.38 8.51
N ILE A 675 9.10 -53.14 7.30
CA ILE A 675 9.11 -54.12 6.22
C ILE A 675 9.98 -55.33 6.60
N ALA A 676 11.15 -55.11 7.20
CA ALA A 676 12.01 -56.18 7.69
C ALA A 676 11.33 -57.02 8.76
N ALA A 677 10.61 -56.39 9.71
CA ALA A 677 9.85 -57.09 10.75
C ALA A 677 8.69 -57.91 10.16
N LEU A 678 7.94 -57.35 9.20
CA LEU A 678 6.85 -58.05 8.51
C LEU A 678 7.35 -59.25 7.69
N LEU A 679 8.48 -59.10 7.01
CA LEU A 679 9.13 -60.19 6.29
C LEU A 679 9.68 -61.26 7.24
N ALA A 680 10.25 -60.87 8.38
CA ALA A 680 10.73 -61.79 9.41
C ALA A 680 9.57 -62.59 10.06
N VAL A 681 8.46 -61.94 10.39
CA VAL A 681 7.25 -62.60 10.92
C VAL A 681 6.65 -63.53 9.85
N SER A 682 6.57 -63.07 8.61
CA SER A 682 6.08 -63.89 7.49
C SER A 682 6.98 -65.10 7.22
N TYR A 683 8.30 -64.94 7.35
CA TYR A 683 9.28 -66.01 7.25
C TYR A 683 9.12 -67.03 8.38
N LEU A 684 9.00 -66.59 9.63
CA LEU A 684 8.79 -67.45 10.79
C LEU A 684 7.47 -68.25 10.69
N LEU A 685 6.39 -67.60 10.25
CA LEU A 685 5.09 -68.24 10.05
C LEU A 685 5.07 -69.21 8.86
N ALA A 686 5.80 -68.90 7.78
CA ALA A 686 5.96 -69.79 6.64
C ALA A 686 6.78 -71.03 7.01
N ARG A 687 7.85 -70.86 7.80
CA ARG A 687 8.71 -71.96 8.29
C ARG A 687 7.97 -72.88 9.26
N ARG A 688 7.12 -72.32 10.14
CA ARG A 688 6.24 -73.09 11.05
C ARG A 688 5.22 -73.96 10.31
N LYS A 689 4.91 -73.63 9.06
CA LYS A 689 3.99 -74.38 8.18
C LYS A 689 4.70 -75.18 7.07
N ASN A 690 6.04 -75.27 7.10
CA ASN A 690 6.84 -75.95 6.08
C ASN A 690 6.57 -75.45 4.64
N MET A 691 6.35 -74.14 4.47
CA MET A 691 6.11 -73.51 3.18
C MET A 691 7.15 -72.42 2.89
N SER A 692 7.45 -72.18 1.61
CA SER A 692 8.24 -71.01 1.18
C SER A 692 7.44 -69.72 1.38
N VAL A 693 8.11 -68.62 1.77
CA VAL A 693 7.47 -67.31 2.04
C VAL A 693 6.59 -66.82 0.88
N GLY A 694 7.05 -66.98 -0.36
CA GLY A 694 6.27 -66.60 -1.56
C GLY A 694 4.95 -67.37 -1.70
N LYS A 695 4.94 -68.68 -1.43
CA LYS A 695 3.71 -69.49 -1.42
C LYS A 695 2.78 -69.13 -0.26
N TYR A 696 3.32 -68.76 0.91
CA TYR A 696 2.51 -68.34 2.06
C TYR A 696 1.77 -67.03 1.78
N LEU A 697 2.49 -66.00 1.31
CA LEU A 697 1.91 -64.71 0.93
C LEU A 697 0.91 -64.87 -0.23
N GLY A 698 1.26 -65.65 -1.26
CA GLY A 698 0.36 -65.96 -2.38
C GLY A 698 -0.93 -66.68 -1.97
N SER A 699 -0.86 -67.62 -1.01
CA SER A 699 -2.05 -68.32 -0.51
C SER A 699 -3.01 -67.39 0.23
N LYS A 700 -2.50 -66.43 1.00
CA LYS A 700 -3.30 -65.42 1.70
C LYS A 700 -3.90 -64.40 0.74
N PHE A 701 -3.15 -63.99 -0.27
CA PHE A 701 -3.65 -63.11 -1.33
C PHE A 701 -4.79 -63.78 -2.12
N SER A 702 -4.64 -65.06 -2.49
CA SER A 702 -5.69 -65.83 -3.19
C SER A 702 -6.94 -66.08 -2.33
N ALA A 703 -6.77 -66.21 -1.02
CA ALA A 703 -7.88 -66.39 -0.08
C ALA A 703 -8.70 -65.10 0.14
N VAL A 704 -8.11 -63.93 -0.15
CA VAL A 704 -8.70 -62.60 0.00
C VAL A 704 -9.32 -62.10 -1.30
N SER A 705 -8.73 -62.40 -2.47
CA SER A 705 -9.21 -61.93 -3.78
C SER A 705 -10.37 -62.72 -4.38
N GLY A 706 -10.85 -63.79 -3.73
CA GLY A 706 -12.14 -64.40 -4.03
C GLY A 706 -12.28 -65.05 -5.42
N PHE A 707 -11.18 -65.46 -6.04
CA PHE A 707 -11.23 -66.31 -7.24
C PHE A 707 -11.11 -67.79 -6.84
N ARG A 708 -12.27 -68.46 -6.86
CA ARG A 708 -12.52 -69.91 -6.72
C ARG A 708 -12.19 -70.56 -5.38
N ASN A 709 -13.25 -70.81 -4.61
CA ASN A 709 -13.30 -71.95 -3.70
C ASN A 709 -14.71 -72.56 -3.82
N ASP A 710 -14.85 -73.67 -4.54
CA ASP A 710 -16.13 -74.30 -4.94
C ASP A 710 -16.94 -74.89 -3.76
N SER A 711 -16.43 -74.78 -2.53
CA SER A 711 -17.03 -75.30 -1.30
C SER A 711 -17.80 -74.25 -0.45
N MET A 712 -17.87 -72.98 -0.88
CA MET A 712 -18.54 -71.93 -0.10
C MET A 712 -19.98 -71.64 -0.55
N SER A 713 -20.90 -71.51 0.41
CA SER A 713 -22.27 -71.02 0.17
C SER A 713 -22.28 -69.66 -0.55
N LYS A 714 -23.18 -69.49 -1.55
CA LYS A 714 -23.37 -68.27 -2.35
C LYS A 714 -23.51 -67.01 -1.47
N THR A 715 -24.21 -67.12 -0.33
CA THR A 715 -24.39 -66.01 0.63
C THR A 715 -23.07 -65.58 1.29
N LYS A 716 -22.19 -66.54 1.61
CA LYS A 716 -20.89 -66.27 2.24
C LYS A 716 -19.89 -65.70 1.24
N ALA A 717 -19.95 -66.13 -0.02
CA ALA A 717 -19.17 -65.56 -1.12
C ALA A 717 -19.59 -64.10 -1.42
N ASN A 718 -20.89 -63.81 -1.49
CA ASN A 718 -21.40 -62.46 -1.75
C ASN A 718 -21.10 -61.49 -0.59
N LYS A 719 -21.21 -61.91 0.68
CA LYS A 719 -20.81 -61.09 1.83
C LYS A 719 -19.32 -60.76 1.81
N ARG A 720 -18.47 -61.69 1.39
CA ARG A 720 -17.01 -61.46 1.27
C ARG A 720 -16.67 -60.54 0.10
N ARG A 721 -17.36 -60.68 -1.03
CA ARG A 721 -17.23 -59.75 -2.17
C ARG A 721 -17.65 -58.34 -1.81
N LEU A 722 -18.77 -58.19 -1.09
CA LEU A 722 -19.22 -56.89 -0.60
C LEU A 722 -18.20 -56.28 0.37
N ALA A 723 -17.71 -57.06 1.35
CA ALA A 723 -16.68 -56.58 2.28
C ALA A 723 -15.39 -56.18 1.56
N PHE A 724 -14.97 -56.94 0.55
CA PHE A 724 -13.82 -56.59 -0.29
C PHE A 724 -14.04 -55.28 -1.03
N VAL A 725 -15.16 -55.12 -1.74
CA VAL A 725 -15.51 -53.89 -2.47
C VAL A 725 -15.57 -52.68 -1.54
N LEU A 726 -16.16 -52.83 -0.35
CA LEU A 726 -16.22 -51.76 0.64
C LEU A 726 -14.83 -51.37 1.15
N VAL A 727 -14.00 -52.34 1.51
CA VAL A 727 -12.64 -52.07 2.01
C VAL A 727 -11.78 -51.42 0.91
N THR A 728 -11.80 -51.94 -0.31
CA THR A 728 -11.06 -51.32 -1.43
C THR A 728 -11.59 -49.95 -1.79
N GLY A 729 -12.91 -49.75 -1.74
CA GLY A 729 -13.54 -48.46 -2.02
C GLY A 729 -13.18 -47.40 -0.98
N ILE A 730 -13.21 -47.75 0.31
CA ILE A 730 -12.81 -46.85 1.41
C ILE A 730 -11.33 -46.50 1.30
N LEU A 731 -10.46 -47.48 1.03
CA LEU A 731 -9.03 -47.22 0.86
C LEU A 731 -8.73 -46.31 -0.34
N ALA A 732 -9.41 -46.52 -1.47
CA ALA A 732 -9.28 -45.66 -2.64
C ALA A 732 -9.78 -44.24 -2.36
N MET A 733 -10.90 -44.09 -1.65
CA MET A 733 -11.43 -42.79 -1.24
C MET A 733 -10.47 -42.05 -0.30
N LEU A 734 -9.90 -42.74 0.70
CA LEU A 734 -8.91 -42.15 1.60
C LEU A 734 -7.62 -41.75 0.88
N ALA A 735 -7.15 -42.58 -0.06
CA ALA A 735 -6.00 -42.24 -0.89
C ALA A 735 -6.26 -40.99 -1.74
N MET A 736 -7.43 -40.90 -2.39
CA MET A 736 -7.80 -39.73 -3.19
C MET A 736 -8.03 -38.48 -2.34
N PHE A 737 -8.55 -38.63 -1.12
CA PHE A 737 -8.66 -37.55 -0.14
C PHE A 737 -7.28 -36.98 0.19
N ILE A 738 -6.31 -37.85 0.53
CA ILE A 738 -4.93 -37.42 0.83
C ILE A 738 -4.27 -36.78 -0.41
N CYS A 739 -4.48 -37.34 -1.62
CA CYS A 739 -3.98 -36.72 -2.85
C CYS A 739 -4.59 -35.33 -3.10
N CYS A 740 -5.88 -35.14 -2.79
CA CYS A 740 -6.54 -33.84 -2.90
C CYS A 740 -5.99 -32.81 -1.91
N LEU A 741 -5.60 -33.26 -0.71
CA LEU A 741 -4.92 -32.40 0.26
C LEU A 741 -3.46 -32.10 -0.14
N ALA A 742 -2.79 -33.03 -0.80
CA ALA A 742 -1.36 -32.93 -1.15
C ALA A 742 -1.08 -32.12 -2.43
N TYR A 743 -1.92 -32.26 -3.46
CA TYR A 743 -1.68 -31.69 -4.79
C TYR A 743 -2.69 -30.60 -5.13
N GLY A 744 -2.21 -29.46 -5.63
CA GLY A 744 -3.05 -28.36 -6.06
C GLY A 744 -2.30 -27.27 -6.83
N PRO A 745 -3.02 -26.34 -7.47
CA PRO A 745 -2.44 -25.35 -8.37
C PRO A 745 -1.54 -24.32 -7.67
N SER A 746 -1.76 -24.08 -6.37
CA SER A 746 -1.01 -23.07 -5.59
C SER A 746 0.30 -23.59 -5.01
N MET A 747 0.37 -24.89 -4.65
CA MET A 747 1.57 -25.53 -4.07
C MET A 747 1.43 -27.05 -4.04
N ASN A 748 2.53 -27.79 -4.12
CA ASN A 748 2.56 -29.25 -3.93
C ASN A 748 3.25 -29.57 -2.62
N MET A 749 2.71 -30.54 -1.88
CA MET A 749 3.28 -31.02 -0.63
C MET A 749 3.24 -32.54 -0.59
N SER A 750 4.13 -33.16 0.18
CA SER A 750 4.09 -34.61 0.33
C SER A 750 2.78 -35.05 1.03
N PRO A 751 2.28 -36.27 0.77
CA PRO A 751 1.07 -36.79 1.42
C PRO A 751 1.09 -36.74 2.95
N TRP A 752 2.29 -36.82 3.54
CA TRP A 752 2.45 -36.76 4.99
C TRP A 752 2.46 -35.33 5.54
N GLU A 753 3.08 -34.39 4.83
CA GLU A 753 3.03 -32.96 5.16
C GLU A 753 1.60 -32.41 5.07
N ALA A 754 0.84 -32.83 4.06
CA ALA A 754 -0.58 -32.46 3.94
C ALA A 754 -1.39 -32.89 5.17
N LEU A 755 -1.10 -34.09 5.68
CA LEU A 755 -1.79 -34.65 6.83
C LEU A 755 -1.33 -33.97 8.14
N SER A 756 -0.03 -33.70 8.30
CA SER A 756 0.48 -32.99 9.48
C SER A 756 -0.04 -31.55 9.55
N ASN A 757 -0.10 -30.85 8.41
CA ASN A 757 -0.63 -29.50 8.32
C ASN A 757 -2.14 -29.48 8.59
N LEU A 758 -2.89 -30.48 8.12
CA LEU A 758 -4.30 -30.63 8.47
C LEU A 758 -4.51 -30.79 9.98
N PHE A 759 -3.78 -31.71 10.61
CA PHE A 759 -3.91 -31.96 12.05
C PHE A 759 -3.47 -30.75 12.88
N SER A 760 -2.37 -30.08 12.49
CA SER A 760 -1.93 -28.86 13.15
C SER A 760 -2.95 -27.73 13.02
N ALA A 761 -3.55 -27.55 11.84
CA ALA A 761 -4.56 -26.52 11.62
C ALA A 761 -5.85 -26.76 12.42
N VAL A 762 -6.27 -28.02 12.53
CA VAL A 762 -7.41 -28.44 13.36
C VAL A 762 -7.13 -28.23 14.85
N GLU A 763 -5.90 -28.55 15.30
CA GLU A 763 -5.47 -28.34 16.69
C GLU A 763 -5.44 -26.85 17.07
N LYS A 764 -5.01 -26.00 16.14
CA LYS A 764 -5.03 -24.53 16.27
C LYS A 764 -6.44 -23.90 16.15
N GLY A 765 -7.46 -24.71 15.87
CA GLY A 765 -8.85 -24.24 15.72
C GLY A 765 -9.04 -23.25 14.57
N GLY A 766 -8.18 -23.28 13.55
CA GLY A 766 -8.23 -22.35 12.41
C GLY A 766 -7.58 -20.99 12.64
N ASN A 767 -6.96 -20.72 13.81
CA ASN A 767 -6.35 -19.43 14.12
C ASN A 767 -4.81 -19.51 14.04
N GLY A 768 -4.15 -18.47 13.51
CA GLY A 768 -2.67 -18.42 13.45
C GLY A 768 -2.05 -19.50 12.55
N LEU A 769 -2.72 -19.82 11.43
CA LEU A 769 -2.29 -20.86 10.51
C LEU A 769 -1.13 -20.41 9.64
N THR A 770 -0.17 -21.30 9.40
CA THR A 770 0.86 -21.10 8.37
C THR A 770 0.26 -21.23 6.96
N LEU A 771 0.90 -20.71 5.92
CA LEU A 771 0.37 -20.80 4.54
C LEU A 771 0.04 -22.25 4.09
N PRO A 772 0.88 -23.27 4.37
CA PRO A 772 0.53 -24.66 4.06
C PRO A 772 -0.70 -25.16 4.86
N GLU A 773 -0.82 -24.78 6.14
CA GLU A 773 -1.97 -25.10 6.99
C GLU A 773 -3.25 -24.43 6.47
N LEU A 774 -3.17 -23.15 6.10
CA LEU A 774 -4.28 -22.37 5.56
C LEU A 774 -4.80 -22.95 4.25
N VAL A 775 -3.89 -23.29 3.32
CA VAL A 775 -4.24 -23.89 2.04
C VAL A 775 -4.94 -25.24 2.25
N VAL A 776 -4.46 -26.06 3.19
CA VAL A 776 -5.07 -27.34 3.52
C VAL A 776 -6.43 -27.16 4.21
N TYR A 777 -6.53 -26.26 5.19
CA TYR A 777 -7.68 -26.10 6.07
C TYR A 777 -8.84 -25.30 5.45
N GLU A 778 -8.57 -24.17 4.79
CA GLU A 778 -9.61 -23.28 4.23
C GLU A 778 -9.93 -23.59 2.77
N SER A 779 -8.96 -24.08 1.99
CA SER A 779 -9.16 -24.32 0.55
C SER A 779 -9.43 -25.78 0.22
N ARG A 780 -8.55 -26.69 0.64
CA ARG A 780 -8.58 -28.10 0.17
C ARG A 780 -9.55 -28.96 0.97
N LEU A 781 -9.56 -28.83 2.29
CA LEU A 781 -10.40 -29.63 3.18
C LEU A 781 -11.90 -29.46 2.86
N PRO A 782 -12.46 -28.23 2.74
CA PRO A 782 -13.89 -28.07 2.44
C PRO A 782 -14.25 -28.65 1.07
N ARG A 783 -13.38 -28.49 0.07
CA ARG A 783 -13.56 -29.06 -1.29
C ARG A 783 -13.51 -30.58 -1.29
N ALA A 784 -12.58 -31.18 -0.55
CA ALA A 784 -12.45 -32.63 -0.45
C ALA A 784 -13.67 -33.25 0.26
N ILE A 785 -14.15 -32.62 1.33
CA ILE A 785 -15.38 -33.04 2.03
C ILE A 785 -16.60 -32.88 1.12
N ALA A 786 -16.73 -31.76 0.42
CA ALA A 786 -17.82 -31.52 -0.53
C ALA A 786 -17.82 -32.56 -1.66
N ALA A 787 -16.66 -32.89 -2.23
CA ALA A 787 -16.53 -33.91 -3.29
C ALA A 787 -16.94 -35.30 -2.80
N ILE A 788 -16.55 -35.69 -1.58
CA ILE A 788 -17.01 -36.94 -0.95
C ILE A 788 -18.53 -36.92 -0.79
N GLY A 789 -19.09 -35.82 -0.27
CA GLY A 789 -20.53 -35.64 -0.11
C GLY A 789 -21.30 -35.77 -1.42
N VAL A 790 -20.81 -35.12 -2.49
CA VAL A 790 -21.39 -35.23 -3.84
C VAL A 790 -21.29 -36.68 -4.36
N GLY A 791 -20.15 -37.34 -4.17
CA GLY A 791 -19.98 -38.74 -4.56
C GLY A 791 -20.95 -39.70 -3.86
N VAL A 792 -21.17 -39.52 -2.56
CA VAL A 792 -22.18 -40.26 -1.79
C VAL A 792 -23.58 -39.98 -2.32
N GLY A 793 -23.90 -38.71 -2.59
CA GLY A 793 -25.19 -38.32 -3.17
C GLY A 793 -25.45 -38.97 -4.53
N LEU A 794 -24.47 -38.98 -5.42
CA LEU A 794 -24.56 -39.63 -6.74
C LEU A 794 -24.72 -41.15 -6.62
N ALA A 795 -24.01 -41.78 -5.69
CA ALA A 795 -24.14 -43.22 -5.45
C ALA A 795 -25.55 -43.59 -4.95
N ILE A 796 -26.12 -42.80 -4.02
CA ILE A 796 -27.49 -42.99 -3.53
C ILE A 796 -28.49 -42.77 -4.67
N ALA A 797 -28.36 -41.68 -5.42
CA ALA A 797 -29.22 -41.38 -6.55
C ALA A 797 -29.22 -42.52 -7.58
N GLY A 798 -28.04 -43.02 -7.97
CA GLY A 798 -27.89 -44.16 -8.88
C GLY A 798 -28.59 -45.43 -8.36
N CYS A 799 -28.42 -45.76 -7.07
CA CYS A 799 -29.12 -46.89 -6.45
C CYS A 799 -30.65 -46.73 -6.50
N VAL A 800 -31.16 -45.53 -6.21
CA VAL A 800 -32.59 -45.22 -6.25
C VAL A 800 -33.12 -45.32 -7.69
N TYR A 801 -32.42 -44.76 -8.67
CA TYR A 801 -32.81 -44.85 -10.09
C TYR A 801 -32.86 -46.28 -10.59
N GLN A 802 -31.85 -47.09 -10.28
CA GLN A 802 -31.80 -48.49 -10.64
C GLN A 802 -32.93 -49.29 -9.99
N ALA A 803 -33.35 -48.93 -8.77
CA ALA A 803 -34.48 -49.55 -8.08
C ALA A 803 -35.84 -49.14 -8.66
N VAL A 804 -36.03 -47.85 -8.98
CA VAL A 804 -37.29 -47.33 -9.54
C VAL A 804 -37.51 -47.82 -10.96
N ILE A 805 -36.48 -47.73 -11.81
CA ILE A 805 -36.57 -48.10 -13.24
C ILE A 805 -36.39 -49.62 -13.42
N ARG A 806 -36.03 -50.33 -12.34
CA ARG A 806 -35.72 -51.77 -12.34
C ARG A 806 -34.73 -52.15 -13.44
N ASN A 807 -33.83 -51.22 -13.78
CA ASN A 807 -32.82 -51.40 -14.80
C ASN A 807 -31.44 -51.09 -14.22
N PRO A 808 -30.61 -52.12 -13.99
CA PRO A 808 -29.28 -51.96 -13.38
C PRO A 808 -28.27 -51.24 -14.27
N MET A 809 -28.62 -50.92 -15.52
CA MET A 809 -27.77 -50.17 -16.45
C MET A 809 -28.10 -48.68 -16.53
N VAL A 810 -29.13 -48.21 -15.80
CA VAL A 810 -29.54 -46.80 -15.84
C VAL A 810 -28.62 -45.96 -14.96
N ASP A 811 -28.16 -44.86 -15.54
CA ASP A 811 -27.31 -43.86 -14.92
C ASP A 811 -27.99 -42.47 -14.96
N PRO A 812 -27.89 -41.65 -13.89
CA PRO A 812 -28.50 -40.31 -13.85
C PRO A 812 -28.08 -39.36 -14.98
N TYR A 813 -26.87 -39.50 -15.54
CA TYR A 813 -26.40 -38.68 -16.66
C TYR A 813 -27.17 -38.96 -17.94
N ILE A 814 -27.69 -40.18 -18.13
CA ILE A 814 -28.48 -40.55 -19.32
C ILE A 814 -29.86 -39.88 -19.31
N MET A 815 -30.35 -39.46 -18.13
CA MET A 815 -31.66 -38.81 -17.96
C MET A 815 -31.63 -37.28 -18.15
N GLY A 816 -30.51 -36.73 -18.66
CA GLY A 816 -30.39 -35.30 -19.02
C GLY A 816 -30.21 -34.33 -17.84
N VAL A 817 -30.13 -34.82 -16.60
CA VAL A 817 -30.05 -33.98 -15.38
C VAL A 817 -28.80 -33.10 -15.36
N SER A 818 -27.64 -33.66 -15.70
CA SER A 818 -26.37 -32.92 -15.75
C SER A 818 -26.37 -31.89 -16.88
N SER A 819 -26.89 -32.27 -18.05
CA SER A 819 -27.05 -31.38 -19.22
C SER A 819 -28.07 -30.25 -18.99
N GLY A 820 -29.01 -30.42 -18.06
CA GLY A 820 -29.92 -29.35 -17.61
C GLY A 820 -29.31 -28.44 -16.55
N ALA A 821 -28.55 -29.00 -15.61
CA ALA A 821 -27.91 -28.26 -14.53
C ALA A 821 -26.78 -27.34 -15.03
N GLY A 822 -25.95 -27.83 -15.97
CA GLY A 822 -24.78 -27.10 -16.48
C GLY A 822 -25.10 -25.73 -17.11
N PRO A 823 -26.02 -25.63 -18.09
CA PRO A 823 -26.37 -24.36 -18.74
C PRO A 823 -26.97 -23.33 -17.78
N PHE A 824 -27.78 -23.76 -16.81
CA PHE A 824 -28.37 -22.85 -15.82
C PHE A 824 -27.34 -22.36 -14.79
N ALA A 825 -26.39 -23.21 -14.40
CA ALA A 825 -25.25 -22.79 -13.58
C ALA A 825 -24.38 -21.75 -14.33
N VAL A 826 -24.06 -22.02 -15.60
CA VAL A 826 -23.26 -21.10 -16.45
C VAL A 826 -24.01 -19.80 -16.72
N ALA A 827 -25.32 -19.85 -16.98
CA ALA A 827 -26.14 -18.65 -17.15
C ALA A 827 -26.13 -17.80 -15.87
N GLY A 828 -26.28 -18.42 -14.70
CA GLY A 828 -26.19 -17.74 -13.40
C GLY A 828 -24.85 -17.03 -13.19
N ILE A 829 -23.75 -17.68 -13.59
CA ILE A 829 -22.39 -17.10 -13.51
C ILE A 829 -22.22 -15.96 -14.53
N ALA A 830 -22.62 -16.15 -15.79
CA ALA A 830 -22.30 -15.25 -16.89
C ALA A 830 -23.14 -13.96 -16.91
N SER A 831 -24.35 -13.97 -16.35
CA SER A 831 -25.29 -12.85 -16.46
C SER A 831 -25.55 -12.10 -15.15
N GLY A 832 -24.92 -12.50 -14.05
CA GLY A 832 -25.20 -11.92 -12.72
C GLY A 832 -26.70 -11.96 -12.38
N PHE A 833 -27.43 -12.95 -12.92
CA PHE A 833 -28.88 -12.90 -13.09
C PHE A 833 -29.61 -12.88 -11.75
N THR A 834 -29.98 -11.68 -11.31
CA THR A 834 -30.90 -11.47 -10.20
C THR A 834 -32.33 -11.63 -10.73
N PHE A 835 -33.05 -12.65 -10.26
CA PHE A 835 -34.41 -12.92 -10.71
C PHE A 835 -35.32 -11.72 -10.38
N PHE A 836 -35.58 -10.85 -11.37
CA PHE A 836 -36.37 -9.62 -11.26
C PHE A 836 -35.99 -8.74 -10.04
N GLY A 837 -34.71 -8.67 -9.69
CA GLY A 837 -34.23 -7.85 -8.56
C GLY A 837 -34.69 -8.32 -7.17
N ILE A 838 -35.28 -9.52 -7.05
CA ILE A 838 -35.80 -10.05 -5.77
C ILE A 838 -34.69 -10.71 -4.92
N LEU A 839 -33.58 -11.11 -5.54
CA LEU A 839 -32.47 -11.82 -4.88
C LEU A 839 -31.16 -11.10 -5.21
N GLU A 840 -30.64 -10.30 -4.28
CA GLU A 840 -29.27 -9.75 -4.35
C GLU A 840 -28.22 -10.86 -4.19
N ASN A 841 -27.02 -10.61 -4.73
CA ASN A 841 -25.83 -11.48 -4.78
C ASN A 841 -25.67 -12.44 -3.59
N SER A 842 -26.21 -13.65 -3.70
CA SER A 842 -26.08 -14.71 -2.69
C SER A 842 -25.24 -15.87 -3.23
N ASP A 843 -24.28 -16.33 -2.44
CA ASP A 843 -23.36 -17.45 -2.75
C ASP A 843 -24.08 -18.77 -3.12
N TYR A 844 -25.37 -18.88 -2.81
CA TYR A 844 -26.20 -20.06 -3.06
C TYR A 844 -26.95 -20.02 -4.40
N MET A 845 -26.87 -18.93 -5.17
CA MET A 845 -27.64 -18.77 -6.40
C MET A 845 -27.26 -19.79 -7.48
N VAL A 846 -25.96 -20.06 -7.65
CA VAL A 846 -25.45 -21.00 -8.66
C VAL A 846 -25.93 -22.44 -8.38
N PRO A 847 -25.80 -22.99 -7.16
CA PRO A 847 -26.40 -24.28 -6.81
C PRO A 847 -27.91 -24.37 -7.08
N VAL A 848 -28.66 -23.32 -6.73
CA VAL A 848 -30.13 -23.30 -6.90
C VAL A 848 -30.50 -23.32 -8.39
N LEU A 849 -29.86 -22.51 -9.21
CA LEU A 849 -30.08 -22.51 -10.67
C LEU A 849 -29.70 -23.85 -11.30
N ALA A 850 -28.60 -24.46 -10.87
CA ALA A 850 -28.20 -25.79 -11.31
C ALA A 850 -29.27 -26.86 -10.97
N ILE A 851 -29.84 -26.81 -9.75
CA ILE A 851 -30.92 -27.71 -9.33
C ILE A 851 -32.17 -27.50 -10.19
N VAL A 852 -32.58 -26.26 -10.41
CA VAL A 852 -33.75 -25.93 -11.23
C VAL A 852 -33.57 -26.42 -12.66
N GLY A 853 -32.42 -26.15 -13.29
CA GLY A 853 -32.11 -26.63 -14.63
C GLY A 853 -32.11 -28.16 -14.73
N GLY A 854 -31.55 -28.84 -13.72
CA GLY A 854 -31.56 -30.30 -13.65
C GLY A 854 -32.96 -30.89 -13.50
N LEU A 855 -33.81 -30.30 -12.65
CA LEU A 855 -35.21 -30.72 -12.46
C LEU A 855 -36.07 -30.49 -13.70
N ILE A 856 -35.87 -29.38 -14.41
CA ILE A 856 -36.58 -29.08 -15.67
C ILE A 856 -36.22 -30.14 -16.72
N ALA A 857 -34.93 -30.40 -16.93
CA ALA A 857 -34.48 -31.39 -17.92
C ALA A 857 -34.98 -32.81 -17.58
N PHE A 858 -34.95 -33.19 -16.31
CA PHE A 858 -35.51 -34.46 -15.84
C PHE A 858 -37.01 -34.56 -16.08
N GLY A 859 -37.76 -33.52 -15.71
CA GLY A 859 -39.21 -33.46 -15.89
C GLY A 859 -39.62 -33.55 -17.35
N LEU A 860 -38.91 -32.86 -18.24
CA LEU A 860 -39.14 -32.94 -19.68
C LEU A 860 -38.89 -34.36 -20.22
N THR A 861 -37.83 -35.02 -19.76
CA THR A 861 -37.52 -36.40 -20.14
C THR A 861 -38.63 -37.37 -19.70
N MET A 862 -39.14 -37.23 -18.47
CA MET A 862 -40.25 -38.04 -17.96
C MET A 862 -41.58 -37.75 -18.66
N LEU A 863 -41.85 -36.50 -19.03
CA LEU A 863 -43.04 -36.13 -19.80
C LEU A 863 -43.00 -36.71 -21.23
N LEU A 864 -41.83 -36.70 -21.87
CA LEU A 864 -41.64 -37.34 -23.17
C LEU A 864 -41.77 -38.86 -23.08
N ALA A 865 -41.16 -39.48 -22.06
CA ALA A 865 -41.26 -40.91 -21.82
C ALA A 865 -42.72 -41.35 -21.56
N SER A 866 -43.47 -40.58 -20.76
CA SER A 866 -44.88 -40.88 -20.45
C SER A 866 -45.84 -40.67 -21.65
N LYS A 867 -45.50 -39.77 -22.58
CA LYS A 867 -46.24 -39.63 -23.85
C LYS A 867 -45.85 -40.67 -24.91
N ALA A 868 -44.60 -41.14 -24.88
CA ALA A 868 -44.08 -42.14 -25.83
C ALA A 868 -44.42 -43.59 -25.43
N GLY A 869 -44.66 -43.86 -24.15
CA GLY A 869 -45.03 -45.18 -23.64
C GLY A 869 -46.22 -45.10 -22.69
N ASN A 870 -47.33 -45.76 -23.06
CA ASN A 870 -48.47 -45.95 -22.17
C ASN A 870 -48.03 -46.78 -20.95
N THR A 871 -47.98 -46.13 -19.78
CA THR A 871 -47.95 -46.66 -18.40
C THR A 871 -46.98 -47.81 -18.08
N ALA A 872 -46.01 -47.54 -17.21
CA ALA A 872 -45.46 -48.55 -16.30
C ALA A 872 -45.34 -47.94 -14.89
N THR A 873 -46.47 -47.96 -14.17
CA THR A 873 -46.48 -48.15 -12.70
C THR A 873 -45.86 -49.48 -12.32
#